data_AF-A0A9P0BJ23-F1
#
_entry.id   AF-A0A9P0BJ23-F1
#
_cell.length_a   1.000
_cell.length_b   1.000
_cell.length_c   1.000
_cell.angle_alpha   90.00
_cell.angle_beta   90.00
_cell.angle_gamma   90.00
#
_symmetry.space_group_name_H-M   'P 1'
#
loop_
_entity.id
_entity.type
_entity.pdbx_description
1 polymer ?
#
loop_
_entity_poly.entity_id
_entity_poly.type
_entity_poly.pdbx_seq_one_letter_code
_entity_poly.pdbx_strand_id
1 'polypeptide(L)'
;MSVQRVRTFRVLLVVLAFANTSRAVVDDVVDVLRLGKEIGEEVISSWDVFGKPFNATGGVDIPVFRRREREILARLNLVSRSIEKLDLGLNKIGEVAYFLAKNRENKPTRLELRLNEMSDLLNRVASSNRLMREYVGLQEELERSTLLDFAEGCVSHDHGALPGLLERIHALVVPPHKNLLGRGILQLLNDDLEEEDSDVCVLQMSPHQLIYDMYNTIALTEIKGYAMMQFSWMLLRIYGRGNFTQEASLTRQRYAERTGQTATAARAALARANRKLYRCDPQEYTKDTYAEVTRLLQGYVENEVDMNTDGTCKENCAFYTLAERHDCYKEQFCAKQAACNGRIIDCQYIDSDMWVCPASPKSQRRYEWIQYENGRTLGKADASCRQGTTKVDSWWRWTLTHCSYCFCLCEDSESISERFFSLREALADIENNKVVTGMRLVKLGKVFHLQVYEGALAERGFVESSTEVAVKAFDPAHVGVTQGVDYHTLTYERRAIDLDELDAPAGHVLTGARFRMIGAHLHFEIRATPFNYTTGKLAPEKSQWISNDNTEGSHMPRTKIQLYKPDIPTRQQTHLHINSQHDQYIEFTHSDFDADAAQSTVPFIDIQPVVPTKALNTKGASLLSGAGIYHRGGRGSGGFLGVKILTYDYSKHVKAEPPPTEFVDEAETTEFVPVIN
;
A
#
# COMPACT_ATOMS: atom_id res chain seq x y z
N MET A 1 62.37 -0.29 -13.25
CA MET A 1 61.52 -0.48 -12.05
C MET A 1 60.13 -0.87 -12.51
N SER A 2 59.70 -2.09 -12.17
CA SER A 2 58.66 -2.85 -12.89
C SER A 2 57.24 -2.31 -12.70
N VAL A 3 56.52 -2.24 -13.83
CA VAL A 3 55.09 -1.92 -13.99
C VAL A 3 54.18 -2.80 -13.11
N GLN A 4 54.66 -3.96 -12.63
CA GLN A 4 53.93 -4.79 -11.68
C GLN A 4 53.77 -4.16 -10.28
N ARG A 5 54.73 -3.36 -9.79
CA ARG A 5 54.62 -2.74 -8.44
C ARG A 5 53.58 -1.63 -8.36
N VAL A 6 53.29 -0.95 -9.48
CA VAL A 6 52.28 0.12 -9.52
C VAL A 6 50.86 -0.46 -9.57
N ARG A 7 50.67 -1.64 -10.19
CA ARG A 7 49.39 -2.36 -10.20
C ARG A 7 49.04 -2.95 -8.84
N THR A 8 49.99 -3.54 -8.12
CA THR A 8 49.73 -4.05 -6.76
C THR A 8 49.46 -2.93 -5.76
N PHE A 9 50.10 -1.76 -5.88
CA PHE A 9 49.81 -0.63 -4.98
C PHE A 9 48.43 -0.01 -5.22
N ARG A 10 47.96 0.04 -6.48
CA ARG A 10 46.58 0.49 -6.80
C ARG A 10 45.51 -0.50 -6.38
N VAL A 11 45.76 -1.81 -6.51
CA VAL A 11 44.82 -2.83 -6.03
C VAL A 11 44.75 -2.85 -4.50
N LEU A 12 45.87 -2.65 -3.79
CA LEU A 12 45.87 -2.57 -2.33
C LEU A 12 45.15 -1.31 -1.80
N LEU A 13 45.28 -0.16 -2.47
CA LEU A 13 44.56 1.08 -2.14
C LEU A 13 43.05 0.98 -2.41
N VAL A 14 42.65 0.27 -3.47
CA VAL A 14 41.24 -0.01 -3.75
C VAL A 14 40.68 -1.01 -2.73
N VAL A 15 41.41 -2.06 -2.37
CA VAL A 15 40.98 -3.01 -1.32
C VAL A 15 40.96 -2.37 0.06
N LEU A 16 41.85 -1.43 0.39
CA LEU A 16 41.78 -0.64 1.63
C LEU A 16 40.66 0.41 1.63
N ALA A 17 40.30 0.96 0.46
CA ALA A 17 39.11 1.81 0.30
C ALA A 17 37.80 1.01 0.39
N PHE A 18 37.79 -0.27 -0.02
CA PHE A 18 36.65 -1.18 0.16
C PHE A 18 36.61 -1.86 1.55
N ALA A 19 37.76 -1.98 2.24
CA ALA A 19 37.82 -2.52 3.60
C ALA A 19 37.46 -1.49 4.70
N ASN A 20 37.55 -0.18 4.40
CA ASN A 20 37.14 0.90 5.31
C ASN A 20 35.76 1.52 4.99
N THR A 21 34.99 0.93 4.08
CA THR A 21 33.60 1.35 3.78
C THR A 21 32.53 0.39 4.30
N SER A 22 32.90 -0.63 5.07
CA SER A 22 31.98 -1.60 5.69
C SER A 22 31.78 -1.43 7.20
N ARG A 23 32.23 -0.30 7.78
CA ARG A 23 31.92 0.11 9.16
C ARG A 23 31.58 1.59 9.22
N ALA A 24 30.49 1.97 8.58
CA ALA A 24 29.88 3.26 8.83
C ALA A 24 28.36 3.14 8.67
N VAL A 25 27.67 3.36 9.79
CA VAL A 25 26.26 3.75 9.90
C VAL A 25 25.23 2.63 9.74
N VAL A 26 25.20 1.71 10.72
CA VAL A 26 23.91 1.33 11.29
C VAL A 26 23.55 2.49 12.22
N ASP A 27 22.83 3.48 11.71
CA ASP A 27 22.25 4.52 12.56
C ASP A 27 21.14 3.84 13.37
N ASP A 28 21.26 3.86 14.69
CA ASP A 28 20.20 3.42 15.60
C ASP A 28 18.91 4.17 15.26
N VAL A 29 17.93 3.49 14.65
CA VAL A 29 16.59 4.02 14.42
C VAL A 29 15.88 4.04 15.76
N VAL A 30 15.96 5.17 16.45
CA VAL A 30 15.20 5.42 17.68
C VAL A 30 13.73 5.60 17.30
N ASP A 31 12.79 5.10 18.11
CA ASP A 31 11.36 5.36 17.96
C ASP A 31 10.88 6.37 19.02
N VAL A 32 9.82 7.11 18.73
CA VAL A 32 9.27 8.22 19.52
C VAL A 32 8.99 7.79 20.97
N LEU A 33 8.50 6.57 21.20
CA LEU A 33 8.27 6.05 22.56
C LEU A 33 9.56 5.86 23.35
N ARG A 34 10.57 5.24 22.73
CA ARG A 34 11.87 5.01 23.36
C ARG A 34 12.53 6.33 23.68
N LEU A 35 12.51 7.23 22.70
CA LEU A 35 13.04 8.58 22.84
C LEU A 35 12.34 9.35 23.96
N GLY A 36 11.00 9.26 24.04
CA GLY A 36 10.22 9.92 25.10
C GLY A 36 10.65 9.45 26.49
N LYS A 37 10.89 8.15 26.66
CA LYS A 37 11.40 7.58 27.91
C LYS A 37 12.84 8.02 28.22
N GLU A 38 13.75 7.87 27.27
CA GLU A 38 15.17 8.24 27.43
C GLU A 38 15.32 9.74 27.77
N ILE A 39 14.56 10.60 27.09
CA ILE A 39 14.54 12.05 27.39
C ILE A 39 13.90 12.32 28.75
N GLY A 40 12.84 11.59 29.10
CA GLY A 40 12.21 11.68 30.41
C GLY A 40 13.20 11.41 31.55
N GLU A 41 13.94 10.30 31.44
CA GLU A 41 14.98 9.89 32.39
C GLU A 41 16.14 10.90 32.45
N GLU A 42 16.62 11.38 31.29
CA GLU A 42 17.71 12.37 31.22
C GLU A 42 17.30 13.73 31.81
N VAL A 43 16.05 14.16 31.61
CA VAL A 43 15.51 15.39 32.22
C VAL A 43 15.40 15.26 33.73
N ILE A 44 14.93 14.12 34.25
CA ILE A 44 14.84 13.88 35.70
C ILE A 44 16.25 13.87 36.32
N SER A 45 17.17 13.11 35.73
CA SER A 45 18.55 13.04 36.23
C SER A 45 19.24 14.42 36.21
N SER A 46 18.92 15.26 35.22
CA SER A 46 19.39 16.64 35.17
C SER A 46 18.84 17.47 36.33
N TRP A 47 17.55 17.34 36.65
CA TRP A 47 16.98 18.02 37.81
C TRP A 47 17.53 17.50 39.14
N ASP A 48 17.95 16.25 39.29
CA ASP A 48 18.58 15.79 40.53
C ASP A 48 19.94 16.48 40.77
N VAL A 49 20.66 16.78 39.68
CA VAL A 49 21.95 17.49 39.73
C VAL A 49 21.77 18.99 39.97
N PHE A 50 20.78 19.62 39.32
CA PHE A 50 20.57 21.08 39.34
C PHE A 50 19.43 21.54 40.25
N GLY A 51 18.69 20.61 40.86
CA GLY A 51 17.49 20.84 41.64
C GLY A 51 17.74 21.26 43.10
N LYS A 52 18.99 21.17 43.57
CA LYS A 52 19.38 21.63 44.90
C LYS A 52 19.55 23.16 44.90
N PRO A 53 18.85 23.91 45.77
CA PRO A 53 18.93 25.37 45.82
C PRO A 53 20.37 25.82 46.10
N PHE A 54 20.85 26.78 45.32
CA PHE A 54 22.18 27.35 45.49
C PHE A 54 22.03 28.63 46.33
N ASN A 55 22.53 28.61 47.57
CA ASN A 55 22.60 29.79 48.42
C ASN A 55 23.73 30.74 47.95
N ALA A 56 23.56 31.36 46.79
CA ALA A 56 24.43 32.47 46.37
C ALA A 56 23.81 33.80 46.85
N THR A 57 23.92 34.06 48.15
CA THR A 57 23.81 35.43 48.66
C THR A 57 25.11 36.17 48.32
N GLY A 58 25.11 36.93 47.22
CA GLY A 58 26.12 37.96 46.96
C GLY A 58 27.03 37.71 45.75
N GLY A 59 26.57 38.18 44.58
CA GLY A 59 27.36 39.00 43.64
C GLY A 59 28.63 38.47 42.95
N VAL A 60 29.30 37.42 43.40
CA VAL A 60 30.60 37.00 42.84
C VAL A 60 30.72 35.48 42.87
N ASP A 61 30.30 34.81 41.78
CA ASP A 61 30.69 33.41 41.49
C ASP A 61 30.49 33.04 40.00
N ILE A 62 30.90 33.94 39.10
CA ILE A 62 30.81 33.80 37.62
C ILE A 62 31.37 32.45 37.08
N PRO A 63 32.46 31.86 37.63
CA PRO A 63 32.99 30.59 37.13
C PRO A 63 32.07 29.38 37.40
N VAL A 64 31.36 29.38 38.53
CA VAL A 64 30.49 28.26 38.95
C VAL A 64 29.22 28.24 38.11
N PHE A 65 28.63 29.41 37.84
CA PHE A 65 27.48 29.55 36.95
C PHE A 65 27.79 29.08 35.53
N ARG A 66 28.92 29.55 34.95
CA ARG A 66 29.37 29.10 33.62
C ARG A 66 29.62 27.59 33.55
N ARG A 67 30.13 26.98 34.61
CA ARG A 67 30.35 25.53 34.65
C ARG A 67 29.04 24.74 34.64
N ARG A 68 28.06 25.13 35.47
CA ARG A 68 26.74 24.48 35.52
C ARG A 68 25.92 24.72 34.25
N GLU A 69 25.99 25.92 33.69
CA GLU A 69 25.39 26.26 32.39
C GLU A 69 25.89 25.34 31.27
N ARG A 70 27.21 25.19 31.13
CA ARG A 70 27.81 24.26 30.16
C ARG A 70 27.37 22.82 30.35
N GLU A 71 27.20 22.38 31.59
CA GLU A 71 26.75 21.02 31.88
C GLU A 71 25.27 20.80 31.50
N ILE A 72 24.40 21.77 31.79
CA ILE A 72 23.00 21.78 31.35
C ILE A 72 22.91 21.73 29.82
N LEU A 73 23.64 22.61 29.13
CA LEU A 73 23.65 22.68 27.66
C LEU A 73 24.25 21.41 27.04
N ALA A 74 25.24 20.79 27.67
CA ALA A 74 25.79 19.51 27.21
C ALA A 74 24.76 18.37 27.28
N ARG A 75 23.99 18.27 28.37
CA ARG A 75 22.91 17.27 28.51
C ARG A 75 21.78 17.52 27.50
N LEU A 76 21.41 18.78 27.32
CA LEU A 76 20.46 19.19 26.30
C LEU A 76 20.96 18.85 24.87
N ASN A 77 22.27 18.98 24.60
CA ASN A 77 22.84 18.57 23.31
C ASN A 77 22.64 17.07 23.05
N LEU A 78 22.83 16.22 24.08
CA LEU A 78 22.59 14.78 24.00
C LEU A 78 21.12 14.47 23.68
N VAL A 79 20.20 15.11 24.40
CA VAL A 79 18.75 15.01 24.15
C VAL A 79 18.41 15.45 22.72
N SER A 80 18.92 16.61 22.30
CA SER A 80 18.64 17.20 21.00
C SER A 80 19.14 16.34 19.83
N ARG A 81 20.33 15.75 19.95
CA ARG A 81 20.88 14.80 18.97
C ARG A 81 20.02 13.54 18.86
N SER A 82 19.50 13.06 19.97
CA SER A 82 18.60 11.89 19.99
C SER A 82 17.27 12.19 19.29
N ILE A 83 16.72 13.39 19.48
CA ILE A 83 15.54 13.90 18.76
C ILE A 83 15.82 14.02 17.25
N GLU A 84 16.99 14.49 16.85
CA GLU A 84 17.34 14.74 15.45
C GLU A 84 17.37 13.48 14.59
N LYS A 85 17.89 12.37 15.14
CA LYS A 85 17.89 11.06 14.47
C LYS A 85 16.48 10.63 14.02
N LEU A 86 15.47 11.02 14.78
CA LEU A 86 14.05 10.71 14.55
C LEU A 86 13.34 11.70 13.61
N ASP A 87 13.75 12.97 13.63
CA ASP A 87 13.06 14.07 12.92
C ASP A 87 13.18 13.97 11.39
N LEU A 88 14.28 13.40 10.90
CA LEU A 88 14.59 13.26 9.47
C LEU A 88 13.59 12.37 8.69
N GLY A 89 12.68 11.67 9.38
CA GLY A 89 11.69 10.76 8.77
C GLY A 89 10.21 11.19 8.82
N LEU A 90 9.86 12.32 9.46
CA LEU A 90 8.48 12.59 9.93
C LEU A 90 7.76 13.82 9.33
N ASN A 91 8.36 14.56 8.38
CA ASN A 91 7.73 15.74 7.77
C ASN A 91 6.78 15.39 6.60
N LYS A 92 5.51 15.07 6.91
CA LYS A 92 4.50 14.69 5.89
C LYS A 92 3.19 15.46 5.92
N ILE A 93 2.88 16.13 7.04
CA ILE A 93 1.59 16.81 7.22
C ILE A 93 1.39 17.94 6.20
N GLY A 94 2.43 18.73 5.94
CA GLY A 94 2.36 19.81 4.93
C GLY A 94 2.22 19.29 3.49
N GLU A 95 2.84 18.15 3.16
CA GLU A 95 2.70 17.52 1.84
C GLU A 95 1.27 17.01 1.60
N VAL A 96 0.67 16.39 2.62
CA VAL A 96 -0.72 15.92 2.58
C VAL A 96 -1.69 17.09 2.48
N ALA A 97 -1.48 18.17 3.25
CA ALA A 97 -2.31 19.37 3.17
C ALA A 97 -2.27 19.98 1.76
N TYR A 98 -1.07 20.12 1.19
CA TYR A 98 -0.88 20.61 -0.17
C TYR A 98 -1.52 19.70 -1.21
N PHE A 99 -1.40 18.38 -1.04
CA PHE A 99 -2.00 17.40 -1.92
C PHE A 99 -3.54 17.53 -1.96
N LEU A 100 -4.18 17.58 -0.79
CA LEU A 100 -5.64 17.70 -0.69
C LEU A 100 -6.11 19.02 -1.31
N ALA A 101 -5.38 20.11 -1.09
CA ALA A 101 -5.66 21.42 -1.68
C ALA A 101 -5.55 21.42 -3.22
N LYS A 102 -4.61 20.64 -3.78
CA LYS A 102 -4.38 20.58 -5.23
C LYS A 102 -5.42 19.72 -5.96
N ASN A 103 -5.84 18.61 -5.35
CA ASN A 103 -6.66 17.61 -6.04
C ASN A 103 -8.17 17.83 -5.84
N ARG A 104 -8.59 18.63 -4.86
CA ARG A 104 -10.01 18.98 -4.66
C ARG A 104 -10.32 20.31 -5.36
N GLU A 105 -11.07 20.25 -6.46
CA GLU A 105 -11.44 21.42 -7.28
C GLU A 105 -12.48 22.38 -6.64
N ASN A 106 -12.72 22.32 -5.32
CA ASN A 106 -13.62 23.25 -4.63
C ASN A 106 -13.14 23.54 -3.20
N LYS A 107 -13.55 24.72 -2.69
CA LYS A 107 -13.25 25.37 -1.38
C LYS A 107 -12.53 24.51 -0.31
N PRO A 108 -11.57 25.10 0.43
CA PRO A 108 -10.78 24.38 1.41
C PRO A 108 -11.66 23.64 2.41
N THR A 109 -11.42 22.34 2.54
CA THR A 109 -12.16 21.51 3.48
C THR A 109 -11.78 21.87 4.92
N ARG A 110 -12.64 21.51 5.86
CA ARG A 110 -12.34 21.68 7.28
C ARG A 110 -11.05 20.94 7.67
N LEU A 111 -10.81 19.77 7.06
CA LEU A 111 -9.60 18.99 7.25
C LEU A 111 -8.36 19.76 6.76
N GLU A 112 -8.40 20.31 5.54
CA GLU A 112 -7.29 21.09 4.97
C GLU A 112 -6.90 22.28 5.84
N LEU A 113 -7.88 23.07 6.31
CA LEU A 113 -7.63 24.21 7.21
C LEU A 113 -6.96 23.76 8.52
N ARG A 114 -7.39 22.62 9.08
CA ARG A 114 -6.82 22.06 10.31
C ARG A 114 -5.42 21.48 10.10
N LEU A 115 -5.15 20.88 8.94
CA LEU A 115 -3.81 20.40 8.58
C LEU A 115 -2.83 21.57 8.38
N ASN A 116 -3.27 22.66 7.76
CA ASN A 116 -2.48 23.88 7.62
C ASN A 116 -2.18 24.53 8.99
N GLU A 117 -3.18 24.64 9.86
CA GLU A 117 -2.98 25.14 11.24
C GLU A 117 -2.01 24.23 12.02
N MET A 118 -2.18 22.91 11.93
CA MET A 118 -1.27 21.94 12.55
C MET A 118 0.16 22.13 12.02
N SER A 119 0.33 22.25 10.70
CA SER A 119 1.65 22.43 10.09
C SER A 119 2.35 23.72 10.57
N ASP A 120 1.62 24.84 10.68
CA ASP A 120 2.18 26.09 11.20
C ASP A 120 2.65 25.93 12.66
N LEU A 121 1.81 25.34 13.52
CA LEU A 121 2.15 25.13 14.92
C LEU A 121 3.38 24.21 15.11
N LEU A 122 3.43 23.08 14.37
CA LEU A 122 4.57 22.17 14.39
C LEU A 122 5.86 22.88 13.94
N ASN A 123 5.77 23.71 12.89
CA ASN A 123 6.91 24.48 12.37
C ASN A 123 7.43 25.52 13.37
N ARG A 124 6.56 26.17 14.14
CA ARG A 124 6.96 27.12 15.18
C ARG A 124 7.74 26.42 16.31
N VAL A 125 7.26 25.27 16.78
CA VAL A 125 8.00 24.48 17.78
C VAL A 125 9.33 23.99 17.21
N ALA A 126 9.36 23.54 15.95
CA ALA A 126 10.59 23.15 15.27
C ALA A 126 11.58 24.31 15.12
N SER A 127 11.09 25.54 14.89
CA SER A 127 11.90 26.76 14.84
C SER A 127 12.54 27.08 16.19
N SER A 128 11.78 27.04 17.30
CA SER A 128 12.33 27.20 18.64
C SER A 128 13.38 26.13 18.97
N ASN A 129 13.14 24.87 18.57
CA ASN A 129 14.09 23.78 18.76
C ASN A 129 15.38 23.97 17.95
N ARG A 130 15.29 24.53 16.73
CA ARG A 130 16.46 24.87 15.92
C ARG A 130 17.29 25.98 16.55
N LEU A 131 16.62 27.01 17.07
CA LEU A 131 17.29 28.10 17.78
C LEU A 131 18.00 27.59 19.04
N MET A 132 17.34 26.73 19.82
CA MET A 132 17.94 26.06 20.97
C MET A 132 19.22 25.30 20.59
N ARG A 133 19.19 24.56 19.48
CA ARG A 133 20.35 23.81 18.96
C ARG A 133 21.52 24.72 18.59
N GLU A 134 21.23 25.80 17.88
CA GLU A 134 22.22 26.81 17.52
C GLU A 134 22.87 27.36 18.79
N TYR A 135 22.07 27.64 19.82
CA TYR A 135 22.59 28.17 21.08
C TYR A 135 23.44 27.17 21.86
N VAL A 136 23.04 25.90 21.88
CA VAL A 136 23.86 24.82 22.45
C VAL A 136 25.20 24.69 21.71
N GLY A 137 25.22 24.88 20.39
CA GLY A 137 26.45 24.86 19.58
C GLY A 137 27.40 26.04 19.84
N LEU A 138 26.84 27.21 20.18
CA LEU A 138 27.58 28.46 20.42
C LEU A 138 27.79 28.77 21.91
N GLN A 139 27.61 27.79 22.80
CA GLN A 139 27.59 27.99 24.25
C GLN A 139 28.81 28.70 24.85
N GLU A 140 29.96 28.70 24.19
CA GLU A 140 31.18 29.39 24.68
C GLU A 140 31.22 30.88 24.31
N GLU A 141 30.40 31.29 23.33
CA GLU A 141 30.40 32.62 22.71
C GLU A 141 29.16 33.45 23.07
N LEU A 142 28.11 32.81 23.59
CA LEU A 142 26.84 33.47 23.88
C LEU A 142 26.87 34.29 25.18
N GLU A 143 26.27 35.47 25.11
CA GLU A 143 26.00 36.31 26.26
C GLU A 143 24.91 35.69 27.14
N ARG A 144 25.05 35.85 28.46
CA ARG A 144 24.07 35.38 29.45
C ARG A 144 22.67 35.93 29.19
N SER A 145 22.58 37.19 28.76
CA SER A 145 21.30 37.84 28.44
C SER A 145 20.54 37.12 27.32
N THR A 146 21.25 36.56 26.35
CA THR A 146 20.65 35.84 25.22
C THR A 146 20.04 34.51 25.67
N LEU A 147 20.76 33.75 26.49
CA LEU A 147 20.26 32.48 27.04
C LEU A 147 19.11 32.70 28.03
N LEU A 148 19.16 33.79 28.81
CA LEU A 148 18.06 34.22 29.67
C LEU A 148 16.80 34.56 28.87
N ASP A 149 16.93 35.42 27.87
CA ASP A 149 15.80 35.84 27.01
C ASP A 149 15.16 34.63 26.31
N PHE A 150 15.97 33.74 25.77
CA PHE A 150 15.50 32.50 25.18
C PHE A 150 14.74 31.60 26.17
N ALA A 151 15.28 31.43 27.38
CA ALA A 151 14.65 30.62 28.41
C ALA A 151 13.31 31.22 28.85
N GLU A 152 13.24 32.54 29.09
CA GLU A 152 12.00 33.26 29.41
C GLU A 152 10.97 33.13 28.28
N GLY A 153 11.41 33.25 27.03
CA GLY A 153 10.55 33.06 25.85
C GLY A 153 9.97 31.65 25.73
N CYS A 154 10.75 30.61 26.02
CA CYS A 154 10.30 29.21 25.94
C CYS A 154 9.21 28.85 26.95
N VAL A 155 9.19 29.49 28.12
CA VAL A 155 8.26 29.17 29.21
C VAL A 155 7.23 30.27 29.49
N SER A 156 7.21 31.33 28.67
CA SER A 156 6.27 32.43 28.77
C SER A 156 4.81 31.97 28.70
N HIS A 157 3.92 32.76 29.32
CA HIS A 157 2.47 32.57 29.26
C HIS A 157 1.84 33.10 27.96
N ASP A 158 2.64 33.66 27.04
CA ASP A 158 2.16 34.09 25.74
C ASP A 158 1.64 32.90 24.91
N HIS A 159 0.59 33.13 24.14
CA HIS A 159 0.01 32.14 23.23
C HIS A 159 0.98 31.72 22.12
N GLY A 160 1.97 32.56 21.79
CA GLY A 160 3.05 32.27 20.86
C GLY A 160 4.20 31.42 21.43
N ALA A 161 4.27 31.24 22.75
CA ALA A 161 5.31 30.46 23.42
C ALA A 161 4.99 28.95 23.41
N LEU A 162 6.00 28.11 23.74
CA LEU A 162 5.86 26.65 23.69
C LEU A 162 4.63 26.10 24.43
N PRO A 163 4.28 26.56 25.66
CA PRO A 163 3.07 26.08 26.34
C PRO A 163 1.80 26.31 25.51
N GLY A 164 1.65 27.51 24.92
CA GLY A 164 0.50 27.88 24.10
C GLY A 164 0.46 27.13 22.77
N LEU A 165 1.61 26.96 22.11
CA LEU A 165 1.73 26.21 20.86
C LEU A 165 1.33 24.74 21.03
N LEU A 166 1.87 24.06 22.06
CA LEU A 166 1.56 22.66 22.35
C LEU A 166 0.09 22.47 22.74
N GLU A 167 -0.47 23.39 23.52
CA GLU A 167 -1.90 23.34 23.87
C GLU A 167 -2.80 23.47 22.64
N ARG A 168 -2.43 24.32 21.68
CA ARG A 168 -3.17 24.44 20.41
C ARG A 168 -3.04 23.19 19.54
N ILE A 169 -1.84 22.59 19.45
CA ILE A 169 -1.63 21.31 18.76
C ILE A 169 -2.54 20.24 19.38
N HIS A 170 -2.55 20.15 20.71
CA HIS A 170 -3.37 19.21 21.44
C HIS A 170 -4.88 19.46 21.20
N ALA A 171 -5.34 20.71 21.24
CA ALA A 171 -6.74 21.06 20.97
C ALA A 171 -7.20 20.72 19.55
N LEU A 172 -6.29 20.66 18.56
CA LEU A 172 -6.61 20.17 17.21
C LEU A 172 -6.85 18.65 17.17
N VAL A 173 -6.17 17.89 18.03
CA VAL A 173 -6.34 16.43 18.14
C VAL A 173 -7.51 16.07 19.04
N VAL A 174 -7.61 16.74 20.20
CA VAL A 174 -8.59 16.52 21.27
C VAL A 174 -9.31 17.84 21.56
N PRO A 175 -10.38 18.17 20.81
CA PRO A 175 -11.08 19.43 21.00
C PRO A 175 -11.75 19.51 22.39
N PRO A 176 -11.62 20.64 23.12
CA PRO A 176 -12.16 20.79 24.47
C PRO A 176 -13.70 20.82 24.51
N HIS A 177 -14.35 21.22 23.42
CA HIS A 177 -15.82 21.25 23.30
C HIS A 177 -16.29 20.44 22.11
N LYS A 178 -16.45 19.12 22.31
CA LYS A 178 -16.89 18.15 21.29
C LYS A 178 -18.17 18.58 20.53
N ASN A 179 -19.08 19.29 21.20
CA ASN A 179 -20.39 19.66 20.67
C ASN A 179 -20.44 21.05 19.99
N LEU A 180 -19.42 21.91 20.18
CA LEU A 180 -19.39 23.29 19.67
C LEU A 180 -18.26 23.54 18.65
N LEU A 181 -17.10 22.92 18.85
CA LEU A 181 -15.88 23.14 18.04
C LEU A 181 -15.54 21.97 17.10
N GLY A 182 -16.40 20.94 17.07
CA GLY A 182 -16.41 19.79 16.16
C GLY A 182 -15.32 18.73 16.38
N ARG A 183 -15.22 17.81 15.41
CA ARG A 183 -14.39 16.59 15.43
C ARG A 183 -12.89 16.94 15.44
N GLY A 184 -12.08 16.11 16.10
CA GLY A 184 -10.62 16.25 16.11
C GLY A 184 -10.00 15.90 14.75
N ILE A 185 -8.79 16.41 14.46
CA ILE A 185 -8.16 16.27 13.14
C ILE A 185 -7.98 14.81 12.70
N LEU A 186 -7.66 13.91 13.64
CA LEU A 186 -7.53 12.48 13.34
C LEU A 186 -8.86 11.80 12.99
N GLN A 187 -9.98 12.34 13.46
CA GLN A 187 -11.31 11.86 13.10
C GLN A 187 -11.72 12.40 11.72
N LEU A 188 -11.45 13.68 11.46
CA LEU A 188 -11.68 14.29 10.15
C LEU A 188 -10.93 13.56 9.03
N LEU A 189 -9.73 13.05 9.30
CA LEU A 189 -8.99 12.23 8.33
C LEU A 189 -9.73 10.94 7.95
N ASN A 190 -10.36 10.26 8.92
CA ASN A 190 -11.14 9.08 8.59
C ASN A 190 -12.37 9.47 7.78
N ASP A 191 -13.10 10.49 8.23
CA ASP A 191 -14.34 10.92 7.58
C ASP A 191 -14.09 11.35 6.11
N ASP A 192 -13.12 12.23 5.87
CA ASP A 192 -12.83 12.79 4.55
C ASP A 192 -12.15 11.78 3.60
N LEU A 193 -11.41 10.78 4.11
CA LEU A 193 -10.72 9.78 3.28
C LEU A 193 -11.54 8.48 3.09
N GLU A 194 -12.56 8.23 3.92
CA GLU A 194 -13.53 7.15 3.70
C GLU A 194 -14.54 7.52 2.61
N GLU A 195 -14.87 8.81 2.44
CA GLU A 195 -15.85 9.29 1.46
C GLU A 195 -15.29 9.34 0.02
N GLU A 196 -13.97 9.44 -0.16
CA GLU A 196 -13.33 9.62 -1.47
C GLU A 196 -12.27 8.53 -1.78
N ASP A 197 -12.72 7.39 -2.31
CA ASP A 197 -11.88 6.26 -2.79
C ASP A 197 -10.70 6.69 -3.71
N SER A 198 -10.79 7.85 -4.36
CA SER A 198 -9.74 8.40 -5.23
C SER A 198 -8.50 8.88 -4.46
N ASP A 199 -8.68 9.44 -3.26
CA ASP A 199 -7.57 10.07 -2.54
C ASP A 199 -6.56 9.04 -2.03
N VAL A 200 -7.05 7.88 -1.57
CA VAL A 200 -6.22 6.76 -1.07
C VAL A 200 -5.30 6.23 -2.16
N CYS A 201 -5.82 6.04 -3.37
CA CYS A 201 -5.04 5.48 -4.48
C CYS A 201 -4.07 6.50 -5.09
N VAL A 202 -4.33 7.81 -4.99
CA VAL A 202 -3.38 8.83 -5.50
C VAL A 202 -2.30 9.14 -4.45
N LEU A 203 -2.67 9.26 -3.16
CA LEU A 203 -1.72 9.45 -2.05
C LEU A 203 -0.74 8.30 -1.91
N GLN A 204 -1.13 7.11 -2.38
CA GLN A 204 -0.40 5.86 -2.23
C GLN A 204 -0.05 5.53 -0.76
N MET A 205 -0.94 5.93 0.16
CA MET A 205 -0.84 5.74 1.60
C MET A 205 -2.23 5.44 2.16
N SER A 206 -2.33 4.46 3.07
CA SER A 206 -3.60 4.17 3.73
C SER A 206 -3.94 5.24 4.78
N PRO A 207 -5.23 5.56 5.02
CA PRO A 207 -5.64 6.45 6.10
C PRO A 207 -5.07 6.04 7.46
N HIS A 208 -4.98 4.73 7.73
CA HIS A 208 -4.36 4.20 8.93
C HIS A 208 -2.89 4.60 9.04
N GLN A 209 -2.12 4.46 7.97
CA GLN A 209 -0.71 4.84 7.96
C GLN A 209 -0.52 6.35 8.13
N LEU A 210 -1.36 7.16 7.50
CA LEU A 210 -1.33 8.62 7.64
C LEU A 210 -1.57 9.05 9.09
N ILE A 211 -2.61 8.51 9.74
CA ILE A 211 -2.92 8.81 11.15
C ILE A 211 -1.77 8.40 12.07
N TYR A 212 -1.14 7.25 11.82
CA TYR A 212 0.00 6.79 12.62
C TYR A 212 1.23 7.69 12.44
N ASP A 213 1.56 8.05 11.20
CA ASP A 213 2.66 8.99 10.92
C ASP A 213 2.38 10.35 11.58
N MET A 214 1.15 10.86 11.52
CA MET A 214 0.76 12.11 12.19
C MET A 214 0.89 12.05 13.71
N TYR A 215 0.45 10.94 14.32
CA TYR A 215 0.62 10.71 15.75
C TYR A 215 2.10 10.79 16.16
N ASN A 216 2.99 10.13 15.41
CA ASN A 216 4.42 10.14 15.71
C ASN A 216 5.04 11.53 15.57
N THR A 217 4.64 12.31 14.55
CA THR A 217 5.09 13.71 14.39
C THR A 217 4.62 14.60 15.54
N ILE A 218 3.38 14.44 16.00
CA ILE A 218 2.83 15.20 17.14
C ILE A 218 3.53 14.81 18.44
N ALA A 219 3.70 13.51 18.70
CA ALA A 219 4.38 13.01 19.88
C ALA A 219 5.86 13.46 19.93
N LEU A 220 6.57 13.43 18.80
CA LEU A 220 7.94 13.96 18.72
C LEU A 220 7.98 15.47 19.00
N THR A 221 6.96 16.22 18.59
CA THR A 221 6.87 17.66 18.82
C THR A 221 6.60 17.99 20.29
N GLU A 222 5.73 17.20 20.94
CA GLU A 222 5.52 17.27 22.40
C GLU A 222 6.82 16.99 23.17
N ILE A 223 7.59 15.99 22.74
CA ILE A 223 8.91 15.67 23.33
C ILE A 223 9.88 16.87 23.20
N LYS A 224 9.99 17.47 22.00
CA LYS A 224 10.81 18.67 21.77
C LYS A 224 10.41 19.81 22.70
N GLY A 225 9.11 20.10 22.75
CA GLY A 225 8.57 21.16 23.59
C GLY A 225 8.81 20.93 25.08
N TYR A 226 8.54 19.71 25.57
CA TYR A 226 8.80 19.31 26.95
C TYR A 226 10.28 19.48 27.32
N ALA A 227 11.20 18.94 26.50
CA ALA A 227 12.62 19.06 26.75
C ALA A 227 13.07 20.52 26.83
N MET A 228 12.71 21.35 25.84
CA MET A 228 13.05 22.77 25.82
C MET A 228 12.56 23.50 27.09
N MET A 229 11.28 23.32 27.47
CA MET A 229 10.74 23.97 28.67
C MET A 229 11.45 23.53 29.96
N GLN A 230 11.76 22.25 30.11
CA GLN A 230 12.44 21.72 31.30
C GLN A 230 13.84 22.31 31.44
N PHE A 231 14.61 22.34 30.36
CA PHE A 231 15.94 22.94 30.36
C PHE A 231 15.88 24.47 30.53
N SER A 232 14.86 25.15 30.00
CA SER A 232 14.64 26.58 30.27
C SER A 232 14.38 26.86 31.75
N TRP A 233 13.56 26.05 32.43
CA TRP A 233 13.36 26.19 33.88
C TRP A 233 14.66 25.99 34.68
N MET A 234 15.49 25.02 34.29
CA MET A 234 16.82 24.84 34.89
C MET A 234 17.74 26.06 34.68
N LEU A 235 17.76 26.61 33.46
CA LEU A 235 18.55 27.81 33.13
C LEU A 235 18.12 29.02 33.96
N LEU A 236 16.81 29.29 34.03
CA LEU A 236 16.28 30.41 34.83
C LEU A 236 16.63 30.25 36.32
N ARG A 237 16.62 29.02 36.83
CA ARG A 237 17.01 28.71 38.20
C ARG A 237 18.49 28.99 38.46
N ILE A 238 19.40 28.50 37.60
CA ILE A 238 20.84 28.75 37.80
C ILE A 238 21.19 30.23 37.63
N TYR A 239 20.42 30.98 36.86
CA TYR A 239 20.60 32.42 36.75
C TYR A 239 19.96 33.23 37.88
N GLY A 240 19.37 32.56 38.88
CA GLY A 240 18.81 33.22 40.07
C GLY A 240 17.51 33.97 39.81
N ARG A 241 16.73 33.59 38.79
CA ARG A 241 15.42 34.21 38.49
C ARG A 241 14.26 33.63 39.34
N GLY A 242 14.48 32.51 40.03
CA GLY A 242 13.45 31.83 40.83
C GLY A 242 13.77 30.35 41.07
N ASN A 243 12.91 29.65 41.82
CA ASN A 243 13.08 28.23 42.14
C ASN A 243 12.60 27.29 41.01
N PHE A 244 11.50 27.65 40.35
CA PHE A 244 10.91 26.98 39.17
C PHE A 244 10.61 25.48 39.28
N THR A 245 10.72 24.88 40.48
CA THR A 245 10.48 23.45 40.70
C THR A 245 9.01 23.09 40.51
N GLN A 246 8.09 23.94 40.98
CA GLN A 246 6.66 23.73 40.85
C GLN A 246 6.21 23.86 39.40
N GLU A 247 6.76 24.84 38.68
CA GLU A 247 6.51 25.09 37.26
C GLU A 247 7.02 23.94 36.39
N ALA A 248 8.20 23.41 36.71
CA ALA A 248 8.75 22.23 36.06
C ALA A 248 7.90 20.97 36.32
N SER A 249 7.42 20.79 37.56
CA SER A 249 6.51 19.71 37.93
C SER A 249 5.18 19.81 37.17
N LEU A 250 4.58 21.00 37.12
CA LEU A 250 3.35 21.25 36.37
C LEU A 250 3.54 21.04 34.86
N THR A 251 4.70 21.42 34.31
CA THR A 251 5.06 21.17 32.91
C THR A 251 5.09 19.67 32.61
N ARG A 252 5.63 18.85 33.54
CA ARG A 252 5.67 17.39 33.43
C ARG A 252 4.27 16.78 33.48
N GLN A 253 3.43 17.23 34.41
CA GLN A 253 2.04 16.76 34.53
C GLN A 253 1.25 17.05 33.25
N ARG A 254 1.35 18.28 32.72
CA ARG A 254 0.67 18.67 31.47
C ARG A 254 1.15 17.86 30.27
N TYR A 255 2.46 17.61 30.15
CA TYR A 255 3.00 16.74 29.11
C TYR A 255 2.42 15.31 29.20
N ALA A 256 2.39 14.73 30.41
CA ALA A 256 1.83 13.39 30.63
C ALA A 256 0.33 13.33 30.26
N GLU A 257 -0.43 14.35 30.64
CA GLU A 257 -1.85 14.45 30.31
C GLU A 257 -2.08 14.56 28.79
N ARG A 258 -1.43 15.53 28.12
CA ARG A 258 -1.62 15.75 26.68
C ARG A 258 -1.19 14.55 25.85
N THR A 259 -0.05 13.94 26.17
CA THR A 259 0.42 12.74 25.45
C THR A 259 -0.49 11.54 25.66
N GLY A 260 -0.98 11.31 26.89
CA GLY A 260 -1.96 10.26 27.20
C GLY A 260 -3.29 10.43 26.46
N GLN A 261 -3.82 11.64 26.44
CA GLN A 261 -5.06 11.96 25.72
C GLN A 261 -4.87 11.86 24.19
N THR A 262 -3.75 12.35 23.67
CA THR A 262 -3.38 12.27 22.24
C THR A 262 -3.24 10.82 21.79
N ALA A 263 -2.53 9.97 22.54
CA ALA A 263 -2.39 8.54 22.25
C ALA A 263 -3.75 7.81 22.29
N THR A 264 -4.65 8.22 23.18
CA THR A 264 -6.01 7.66 23.26
C THR A 264 -6.85 8.05 22.04
N ALA A 265 -6.79 9.31 21.62
CA ALA A 265 -7.46 9.79 20.41
C ALA A 265 -6.91 9.10 19.14
N ALA A 266 -5.58 8.95 19.05
CA ALA A 266 -4.94 8.26 17.94
C ALA A 266 -5.34 6.78 17.87
N ARG A 267 -5.36 6.04 18.98
CA ARG A 267 -5.86 4.65 19.01
C ARG A 267 -7.30 4.54 18.52
N ALA A 268 -8.17 5.44 18.97
CA ALA A 268 -9.57 5.46 18.54
C ALA A 268 -9.75 5.80 17.05
N ALA A 269 -8.88 6.64 16.49
CA ALA A 269 -8.87 6.94 15.06
C ALA A 269 -8.33 5.75 14.25
N LEU A 270 -7.19 5.17 14.64
CA LEU A 270 -6.56 4.03 13.97
C LEU A 270 -7.44 2.78 13.94
N ALA A 271 -8.22 2.53 15.00
CA ALA A 271 -9.14 1.40 15.08
C ALA A 271 -10.27 1.44 14.04
N ARG A 272 -10.57 2.63 13.49
CA ARG A 272 -11.58 2.80 12.42
C ARG A 272 -10.95 3.00 11.04
N ALA A 273 -9.70 3.48 11.00
CA ALA A 273 -9.04 3.85 9.77
C ALA A 273 -8.85 2.66 8.81
N ASN A 274 -9.19 2.87 7.54
CA ASN A 274 -8.95 1.89 6.49
C ASN A 274 -7.43 1.64 6.28
N ARG A 275 -7.06 0.38 6.10
CA ARG A 275 -5.67 -0.09 5.87
C ARG A 275 -5.40 -0.47 4.42
N LYS A 276 -6.43 -0.49 3.57
CA LYS A 276 -6.35 -0.94 2.19
C LYS A 276 -5.60 0.08 1.32
N LEU A 277 -4.84 -0.45 0.37
CA LEU A 277 -4.18 0.34 -0.67
C LEU A 277 -4.28 -0.39 -2.01
N TYR A 278 -4.55 0.37 -3.07
CA TYR A 278 -4.61 -0.09 -4.46
C TYR A 278 -4.13 1.02 -5.40
N ARG A 279 -3.97 0.69 -6.69
CA ARG A 279 -3.61 1.67 -7.73
C ARG A 279 -4.86 2.27 -8.37
N CYS A 280 -4.82 3.59 -8.62
CA CYS A 280 -5.87 4.25 -9.39
C CYS A 280 -5.86 3.77 -10.85
N ASP A 281 -6.92 4.14 -11.57
CA ASP A 281 -6.88 4.11 -13.02
C ASP A 281 -5.75 5.03 -13.54
N PRO A 282 -4.94 4.57 -14.52
CA PRO A 282 -3.99 5.44 -15.19
C PRO A 282 -4.74 6.50 -16.00
N GLN A 283 -4.09 7.62 -16.31
CA GLN A 283 -4.66 8.64 -17.19
C GLN A 283 -4.97 8.08 -18.59
N GLU A 284 -4.12 7.18 -19.06
CA GLU A 284 -4.30 6.47 -20.32
C GLU A 284 -3.93 5.00 -20.13
N TYR A 285 -4.78 4.09 -20.60
CA TYR A 285 -4.51 2.67 -20.56
C TYR A 285 -3.57 2.26 -21.70
N THR A 286 -2.33 1.94 -21.35
CA THR A 286 -1.32 1.38 -22.27
C THR A 286 -1.01 -0.07 -21.93
N LYS A 287 -0.28 -0.75 -22.82
CA LYS A 287 0.18 -2.15 -22.59
C LYS A 287 1.09 -2.32 -21.36
N ASP A 288 1.57 -1.23 -20.78
CA ASP A 288 2.38 -1.24 -19.55
C ASP A 288 1.51 -1.13 -18.28
N THR A 289 0.21 -0.83 -18.44
CA THR A 289 -0.73 -0.62 -17.33
C THR A 289 -1.72 -1.77 -17.15
N TYR A 290 -2.02 -2.51 -18.22
CA TYR A 290 -2.89 -3.67 -18.18
C TYR A 290 -2.41 -4.80 -19.09
N ALA A 291 -2.92 -6.01 -18.82
CA ALA A 291 -2.73 -7.18 -19.65
C ALA A 291 -4.06 -7.93 -19.83
N GLU A 292 -4.16 -8.68 -20.93
CA GLU A 292 -5.38 -9.40 -21.32
C GLU A 292 -5.14 -10.90 -21.28
N VAL A 293 -6.12 -11.65 -20.76
CA VAL A 293 -6.29 -13.06 -21.14
C VAL A 293 -6.73 -13.07 -22.59
N THR A 294 -6.12 -13.90 -23.43
CA THR A 294 -6.46 -13.93 -24.86
C THR A 294 -6.94 -15.32 -25.28
N ARG A 295 -7.90 -15.33 -26.23
CA ARG A 295 -8.41 -16.54 -26.89
C ARG A 295 -8.98 -17.61 -25.93
N LEU A 296 -9.59 -17.18 -24.82
CA LEU A 296 -10.28 -18.08 -23.88
C LEU A 296 -11.70 -18.41 -24.35
N LEU A 297 -12.52 -17.40 -24.65
CA LEU A 297 -13.86 -17.53 -25.23
C LEU A 297 -14.02 -16.41 -26.25
N GLN A 298 -13.80 -16.71 -27.53
CA GLN A 298 -13.93 -15.71 -28.60
C GLN A 298 -15.09 -16.05 -29.53
N GLY A 299 -15.89 -15.05 -29.92
CA GLY A 299 -16.92 -15.22 -30.94
C GLY A 299 -16.34 -15.86 -32.22
N TYR A 300 -17.00 -16.91 -32.70
CA TYR A 300 -16.55 -17.74 -33.82
C TYR A 300 -17.75 -18.17 -34.67
N VAL A 301 -17.66 -17.98 -35.98
CA VAL A 301 -18.69 -18.42 -36.92
C VAL A 301 -18.28 -19.77 -37.49
N GLU A 302 -19.13 -20.79 -37.41
CA GLU A 302 -18.84 -22.11 -37.99
C GLU A 302 -20.09 -22.73 -38.61
N ASN A 303 -19.94 -23.51 -39.66
CA ASN A 303 -21.06 -24.22 -40.27
C ASN A 303 -21.36 -25.53 -39.51
N GLU A 304 -22.63 -25.89 -39.40
CA GLU A 304 -23.05 -27.15 -38.79
C GLU A 304 -22.34 -28.37 -39.38
N VAL A 305 -22.10 -28.38 -40.69
CA VAL A 305 -21.43 -29.48 -41.41
C VAL A 305 -20.00 -29.73 -40.92
N ASP A 306 -19.33 -28.71 -40.40
CA ASP A 306 -17.90 -28.74 -40.03
C ASP A 306 -17.69 -29.05 -38.54
N MET A 307 -18.77 -29.10 -37.75
CA MET A 307 -18.76 -29.30 -36.29
C MET A 307 -19.09 -30.74 -35.86
N ASN A 308 -19.25 -31.67 -36.79
CA ASN A 308 -19.49 -33.08 -36.48
C ASN A 308 -18.69 -34.02 -37.40
N THR A 309 -18.38 -35.21 -36.89
CA THR A 309 -17.62 -36.23 -37.62
C THR A 309 -18.33 -36.76 -38.86
N ASP A 310 -19.66 -36.71 -38.88
CA ASP A 310 -20.46 -37.24 -39.99
C ASP A 310 -20.49 -36.29 -41.20
N GLY A 311 -20.07 -35.04 -41.03
CA GLY A 311 -20.14 -34.02 -42.08
C GLY A 311 -21.58 -33.75 -42.52
N THR A 312 -22.52 -33.66 -41.57
CA THR A 312 -23.97 -33.48 -41.85
C THR A 312 -24.56 -32.26 -41.13
N CYS A 313 -25.74 -31.83 -41.54
CA CYS A 313 -26.47 -30.69 -40.95
C CYS A 313 -27.83 -31.15 -40.40
N LYS A 314 -27.84 -32.31 -39.72
CA LYS A 314 -29.08 -32.92 -39.21
C LYS A 314 -29.63 -32.22 -37.96
N GLU A 315 -28.77 -31.50 -37.27
CA GLU A 315 -29.06 -30.83 -36.02
C GLU A 315 -29.40 -29.35 -36.26
N ASN A 316 -29.30 -28.52 -35.22
CA ASN A 316 -29.36 -27.08 -35.33
C ASN A 316 -28.21 -26.46 -34.51
N CYS A 317 -27.97 -25.16 -34.65
CA CYS A 317 -26.88 -24.51 -33.92
C CYS A 317 -26.93 -24.70 -32.39
N ALA A 318 -28.11 -24.73 -31.78
CA ALA A 318 -28.26 -24.88 -30.32
C ALA A 318 -27.92 -26.29 -29.81
N PHE A 319 -27.89 -27.30 -30.69
CA PHE A 319 -27.43 -28.65 -30.35
C PHE A 319 -25.95 -28.67 -29.97
N TYR A 320 -25.14 -27.80 -30.60
CA TYR A 320 -23.69 -27.75 -30.40
C TYR A 320 -23.33 -26.92 -29.15
N THR A 321 -23.67 -27.45 -27.97
CA THR A 321 -23.24 -26.87 -26.69
C THR A 321 -21.74 -27.07 -26.45
N LEU A 322 -21.19 -28.17 -26.97
CA LEU A 322 -19.76 -28.48 -27.01
C LEU A 322 -19.44 -29.30 -28.27
N ALA A 323 -18.52 -28.82 -29.09
CA ALA A 323 -18.12 -29.42 -30.35
C ALA A 323 -16.64 -29.13 -30.65
N GLU A 324 -16.12 -29.74 -31.72
CA GLU A 324 -14.80 -29.45 -32.27
C GLU A 324 -14.93 -29.29 -33.78
N ARG A 325 -13.97 -28.59 -34.38
CA ARG A 325 -13.89 -28.50 -35.83
C ARG A 325 -13.31 -29.78 -36.40
N HIS A 326 -14.04 -30.43 -37.31
CA HIS A 326 -13.62 -31.69 -37.92
C HIS A 326 -13.07 -31.55 -39.34
N ASP A 327 -13.70 -30.71 -40.16
CA ASP A 327 -13.29 -30.52 -41.56
C ASP A 327 -13.56 -29.06 -41.99
N CYS A 328 -13.36 -28.78 -43.27
CA CYS A 328 -13.80 -27.55 -43.91
C CYS A 328 -14.48 -27.88 -45.25
N TYR A 329 -15.78 -28.14 -45.19
CA TYR A 329 -16.57 -28.61 -46.31
C TYR A 329 -16.42 -27.67 -47.51
N LYS A 330 -15.85 -28.21 -48.59
CA LYS A 330 -15.62 -27.50 -49.87
C LYS A 330 -14.89 -26.17 -49.72
N GLU A 331 -14.00 -26.04 -48.73
CA GLU A 331 -13.22 -24.81 -48.51
C GLU A 331 -14.11 -23.55 -48.43
N GLN A 332 -15.27 -23.68 -47.76
CA GLN A 332 -16.22 -22.57 -47.57
C GLN A 332 -15.65 -21.50 -46.60
N PHE A 333 -16.50 -20.86 -45.79
CA PHE A 333 -16.05 -19.79 -44.90
C PHE A 333 -14.95 -20.23 -43.91
N CYS A 334 -14.96 -21.49 -43.46
CA CYS A 334 -13.92 -22.09 -42.63
C CYS A 334 -12.49 -21.95 -43.20
N ALA A 335 -12.31 -21.88 -44.53
CA ALA A 335 -11.00 -21.69 -45.16
C ALA A 335 -10.59 -20.20 -45.23
N LYS A 336 -11.52 -19.28 -44.99
CA LYS A 336 -11.34 -17.81 -45.09
C LYS A 336 -11.14 -17.14 -43.73
N GLN A 337 -11.17 -17.92 -42.65
CA GLN A 337 -10.95 -17.44 -41.28
C GLN A 337 -9.87 -18.26 -40.58
N ALA A 338 -9.34 -17.73 -39.48
CA ALA A 338 -8.53 -18.55 -38.60
C ALA A 338 -9.40 -19.66 -38.00
N ALA A 339 -8.92 -20.90 -38.03
CA ALA A 339 -9.59 -22.02 -37.40
C ALA A 339 -9.71 -21.83 -35.88
N CYS A 340 -10.75 -22.42 -35.28
CA CYS A 340 -10.74 -22.75 -33.87
C CYS A 340 -10.03 -24.11 -33.70
N ASN A 341 -8.88 -24.14 -33.00
CA ASN A 341 -8.07 -25.35 -32.83
C ASN A 341 -8.25 -26.01 -31.45
N GLY A 342 -9.22 -25.56 -30.67
CA GLY A 342 -9.63 -26.19 -29.42
C GLY A 342 -11.11 -26.55 -29.49
N ARG A 343 -11.90 -26.02 -28.56
CA ARG A 343 -13.31 -26.39 -28.38
C ARG A 343 -14.23 -25.28 -28.91
N ILE A 344 -15.30 -25.67 -29.57
CA ILE A 344 -16.41 -24.81 -29.99
C ILE A 344 -17.54 -25.01 -28.98
N ILE A 345 -18.03 -23.94 -28.39
CA ILE A 345 -18.88 -23.97 -27.20
C ILE A 345 -20.07 -23.04 -27.40
N ASP A 346 -21.24 -23.40 -26.84
CA ASP A 346 -22.44 -22.57 -26.75
C ASP A 346 -22.84 -21.89 -28.09
N CYS A 347 -23.00 -22.70 -29.13
CA CYS A 347 -23.44 -22.22 -30.43
C CYS A 347 -24.90 -21.76 -30.43
N GLN A 348 -25.18 -20.70 -31.19
CA GLN A 348 -26.52 -20.17 -31.40
C GLN A 348 -26.74 -19.77 -32.87
N TYR A 349 -27.98 -19.91 -33.31
CA TYR A 349 -28.43 -19.40 -34.60
C TYR A 349 -28.92 -17.95 -34.43
N ILE A 350 -28.42 -17.04 -35.27
CA ILE A 350 -28.81 -15.62 -35.26
C ILE A 350 -29.57 -15.27 -36.54
N ASP A 351 -29.01 -15.59 -37.70
CA ASP A 351 -29.64 -15.43 -39.02
C ASP A 351 -28.97 -16.34 -40.05
N SER A 352 -29.58 -16.52 -41.23
CA SER A 352 -29.04 -17.37 -42.31
C SER A 352 -27.79 -16.77 -42.94
N ASP A 353 -27.79 -15.45 -43.15
CA ASP A 353 -26.81 -14.79 -44.01
C ASP A 353 -26.20 -13.58 -43.30
N MET A 354 -24.89 -13.39 -43.50
CA MET A 354 -24.13 -12.34 -42.81
C MET A 354 -22.93 -11.83 -43.62
N TRP A 355 -22.50 -10.62 -43.29
CA TRP A 355 -21.24 -10.03 -43.71
C TRP A 355 -20.29 -9.98 -42.53
N VAL A 356 -19.15 -10.66 -42.65
CA VAL A 356 -18.11 -10.69 -41.64
C VAL A 356 -17.00 -9.73 -42.04
N CYS A 357 -16.62 -8.84 -41.13
CA CYS A 357 -15.39 -8.05 -41.26
C CYS A 357 -14.26 -8.73 -40.47
N PRO A 358 -13.31 -9.42 -41.13
CA PRO A 358 -12.21 -10.06 -40.45
C PRO A 358 -11.25 -9.01 -39.86
N ALA A 359 -10.76 -9.31 -38.66
CA ALA A 359 -9.72 -8.51 -38.03
C ALA A 359 -8.37 -8.72 -38.73
N SER A 360 -7.44 -7.79 -38.49
CA SER A 360 -6.06 -7.93 -38.99
C SER A 360 -5.42 -9.24 -38.49
N PRO A 361 -4.66 -9.97 -39.32
CA PRO A 361 -3.93 -11.17 -38.89
C PRO A 361 -2.92 -10.95 -37.75
N LYS A 362 -2.53 -9.69 -37.51
CA LYS A 362 -1.66 -9.28 -36.39
C LYS A 362 -2.45 -8.98 -35.11
N SER A 363 -3.77 -8.92 -35.19
CA SER A 363 -4.66 -8.72 -34.06
C SER A 363 -4.88 -10.03 -33.30
N GLN A 364 -5.28 -9.92 -32.03
CA GLN A 364 -5.77 -11.08 -31.28
C GLN A 364 -7.24 -11.39 -31.56
N ARG A 365 -7.94 -10.51 -32.28
CA ARG A 365 -9.35 -10.64 -32.66
C ARG A 365 -9.49 -11.50 -33.92
N ARG A 366 -10.63 -12.16 -34.08
CA ARG A 366 -11.05 -12.85 -35.31
C ARG A 366 -11.83 -11.91 -36.22
N TYR A 367 -12.70 -11.09 -35.63
CA TYR A 367 -13.57 -10.16 -36.36
C TYR A 367 -13.50 -8.75 -35.75
N GLU A 368 -13.70 -7.72 -36.59
CA GLU A 368 -13.98 -6.37 -36.10
C GLU A 368 -15.48 -6.22 -35.80
N TRP A 369 -16.33 -6.74 -36.69
CA TRP A 369 -17.78 -6.79 -36.57
C TRP A 369 -18.40 -7.85 -37.49
N ILE A 370 -19.64 -8.23 -37.20
CA ILE A 370 -20.48 -9.12 -38.03
C ILE A 370 -21.84 -8.44 -38.22
N GLN A 371 -22.33 -8.36 -39.44
CA GLN A 371 -23.64 -7.79 -39.76
C GLN A 371 -24.54 -8.83 -40.42
N TYR A 372 -25.72 -9.07 -39.84
CA TYR A 372 -26.71 -10.02 -40.35
C TYR A 372 -27.71 -9.34 -41.29
N GLU A 373 -28.32 -10.12 -42.19
CA GLU A 373 -29.33 -9.61 -43.15
C GLU A 373 -30.58 -9.03 -42.46
N ASN A 374 -30.98 -9.55 -41.29
CA ASN A 374 -32.05 -8.98 -40.46
C ASN A 374 -31.72 -7.60 -39.84
N GLY A 375 -30.52 -7.05 -40.08
CA GLY A 375 -30.09 -5.75 -39.60
C GLY A 375 -29.42 -5.75 -38.22
N ARG A 376 -29.29 -6.91 -37.55
CA ARG A 376 -28.50 -7.03 -36.31
C ARG A 376 -27.01 -6.95 -36.62
N THR A 377 -26.28 -6.19 -35.81
CA THR A 377 -24.83 -6.08 -35.90
C THR A 377 -24.18 -6.48 -34.58
N LEU A 378 -23.18 -7.34 -34.64
CA LEU A 378 -22.29 -7.69 -33.54
C LEU A 378 -21.00 -6.87 -33.67
N GLY A 379 -20.61 -6.18 -32.61
CA GLY A 379 -19.51 -5.22 -32.66
C GLY A 379 -19.91 -3.90 -33.31
N LYS A 380 -18.93 -3.02 -33.52
CA LYS A 380 -19.15 -1.69 -34.07
C LYS A 380 -18.86 -1.69 -35.57
N ALA A 381 -19.91 -1.79 -36.38
CA ALA A 381 -19.78 -1.64 -37.83
C ALA A 381 -19.27 -0.24 -38.17
N ASP A 382 -18.09 -0.18 -38.77
CA ASP A 382 -17.57 1.02 -39.41
C ASP A 382 -17.77 0.94 -40.93
N ALA A 383 -17.78 2.10 -41.59
CA ALA A 383 -18.03 2.17 -43.04
C ALA A 383 -16.88 1.55 -43.87
N SER A 384 -15.74 1.19 -43.26
CA SER A 384 -14.56 0.68 -43.95
C SER A 384 -13.95 -0.53 -43.26
N CYS A 385 -14.42 -1.74 -43.62
CA CYS A 385 -13.71 -2.96 -43.25
C CYS A 385 -12.36 -3.03 -43.99
N ARG A 386 -11.24 -2.79 -43.29
CA ARG A 386 -9.90 -2.68 -43.90
C ARG A 386 -9.43 -3.94 -44.63
N GLN A 387 -9.86 -5.12 -44.18
CA GLN A 387 -9.51 -6.41 -44.78
C GLN A 387 -10.51 -6.84 -45.88
N GLY A 388 -11.54 -6.02 -46.15
CA GLY A 388 -12.67 -6.39 -46.99
C GLY A 388 -13.69 -7.25 -46.25
N THR A 389 -14.95 -7.15 -46.65
CA THR A 389 -16.03 -7.95 -46.05
C THR A 389 -16.13 -9.31 -46.75
N THR A 390 -16.40 -10.36 -45.99
CA THR A 390 -16.69 -11.70 -46.52
C THR A 390 -18.18 -11.99 -46.34
N LYS A 391 -18.89 -12.26 -47.45
CA LYS A 391 -20.26 -12.75 -47.38
C LYS A 391 -20.27 -14.23 -46.98
N VAL A 392 -21.12 -14.59 -46.03
CA VAL A 392 -21.30 -15.93 -45.50
C VAL A 392 -22.78 -16.27 -45.59
N ASP A 393 -23.11 -17.23 -46.48
CA ASP A 393 -24.48 -17.61 -46.78
C ASP A 393 -24.75 -19.05 -46.31
N SER A 394 -25.85 -19.26 -45.58
CA SER A 394 -26.32 -20.61 -45.27
C SER A 394 -26.89 -21.28 -46.53
N TRP A 395 -26.90 -22.61 -46.58
CA TRP A 395 -27.20 -23.33 -47.83
C TRP A 395 -27.97 -24.63 -47.63
N TRP A 396 -28.59 -25.11 -48.71
CA TRP A 396 -29.37 -26.35 -48.70
C TRP A 396 -28.58 -27.51 -49.32
N ARG A 397 -28.48 -28.61 -48.59
CA ARG A 397 -27.98 -29.89 -49.10
C ARG A 397 -29.11 -30.68 -49.73
N TRP A 398 -29.01 -30.91 -51.04
CA TRP A 398 -29.98 -31.68 -51.85
C TRP A 398 -31.46 -31.33 -51.54
N THR A 399 -31.75 -30.04 -51.31
CA THR A 399 -33.09 -29.47 -51.02
C THR A 399 -33.82 -29.98 -49.77
N LEU A 400 -33.22 -30.86 -48.95
CA LEU A 400 -33.89 -31.50 -47.81
C LEU A 400 -33.29 -31.14 -46.44
N THR A 401 -32.03 -30.71 -46.40
CA THR A 401 -31.33 -30.40 -45.15
C THR A 401 -30.66 -29.03 -45.27
N HIS A 402 -31.00 -28.11 -44.38
CA HIS A 402 -30.40 -26.79 -44.31
C HIS A 402 -29.12 -26.83 -43.47
N CYS A 403 -28.05 -26.25 -43.98
CA CYS A 403 -26.76 -26.15 -43.31
C CYS A 403 -26.54 -24.70 -42.90
N SER A 404 -26.80 -24.41 -41.63
CA SER A 404 -26.75 -23.05 -41.12
C SER A 404 -25.33 -22.69 -40.66
N TYR A 405 -24.98 -21.40 -40.76
CA TYR A 405 -23.84 -20.86 -40.04
C TYR A 405 -24.25 -20.48 -38.61
N CYS A 406 -23.53 -21.01 -37.65
CA CYS A 406 -23.74 -20.80 -36.22
C CYS A 406 -22.74 -19.78 -35.69
N PHE A 407 -23.19 -18.94 -34.75
CA PHE A 407 -22.29 -18.10 -33.97
C PHE A 407 -22.04 -18.78 -32.62
N CYS A 408 -20.79 -19.10 -32.34
CA CYS A 408 -20.35 -19.90 -31.20
C CYS A 408 -19.23 -19.17 -30.45
N LEU A 409 -18.78 -19.76 -29.35
CA LEU A 409 -17.56 -19.37 -28.65
C LEU A 409 -16.45 -20.36 -28.96
N CYS A 410 -15.29 -19.86 -29.34
CA CYS A 410 -14.08 -20.64 -29.52
C CYS A 410 -13.21 -20.52 -28.27
N GLU A 411 -12.97 -21.66 -27.63
CA GLU A 411 -11.86 -21.84 -26.71
C GLU A 411 -10.67 -22.39 -27.51
N ASP A 412 -9.70 -21.51 -27.80
CA ASP A 412 -8.63 -21.85 -28.73
C ASP A 412 -7.57 -22.77 -28.11
N SER A 413 -6.63 -23.26 -28.92
CA SER A 413 -5.55 -24.13 -28.44
C SER A 413 -4.52 -23.39 -27.57
N GLU A 414 -3.91 -24.14 -26.65
CA GLU A 414 -2.87 -23.63 -25.74
C GLU A 414 -1.62 -23.08 -26.46
N SER A 415 -1.39 -23.51 -27.71
CA SER A 415 -0.26 -23.05 -28.51
C SER A 415 -0.35 -21.58 -28.91
N ILE A 416 -1.55 -20.98 -28.88
CA ILE A 416 -1.79 -19.58 -29.28
C ILE A 416 -2.52 -18.75 -28.22
N SER A 417 -3.25 -19.36 -27.30
CA SER A 417 -3.90 -18.64 -26.19
C SER A 417 -2.89 -18.17 -25.13
N GLU A 418 -3.14 -17.03 -24.51
CA GLU A 418 -2.35 -16.49 -23.40
C GLU A 418 -3.22 -16.42 -22.13
N ARG A 419 -3.49 -17.60 -21.54
CA ARG A 419 -4.51 -17.80 -20.50
C ARG A 419 -4.01 -18.63 -19.30
N PHE A 420 -2.72 -18.54 -19.02
CA PHE A 420 -2.07 -19.34 -17.97
C PHE A 420 -1.80 -18.51 -16.72
N PHE A 421 -2.06 -19.06 -15.54
CA PHE A 421 -1.76 -18.42 -14.25
C PHE A 421 -0.76 -19.25 -13.48
N SER A 422 0.31 -18.63 -13.00
CA SER A 422 1.33 -19.29 -12.19
C SER A 422 0.76 -19.65 -10.81
N LEU A 423 0.95 -20.91 -10.40
CA LEU A 423 0.68 -21.42 -9.07
C LEU A 423 1.93 -21.38 -8.17
N ARG A 424 3.09 -21.01 -8.74
CA ARG A 424 4.34 -20.83 -7.99
C ARG A 424 4.25 -19.67 -7.01
N GLU A 425 4.94 -19.85 -5.88
CA GLU A 425 4.96 -18.90 -4.77
C GLU A 425 5.79 -17.66 -5.09
N ALA A 426 5.28 -16.49 -4.76
CA ALA A 426 6.00 -15.23 -4.74
C ALA A 426 6.36 -14.90 -3.29
N LEU A 427 7.64 -15.01 -2.94
CA LEU A 427 8.14 -14.92 -1.56
C LEU A 427 9.15 -13.78 -1.41
N ALA A 428 9.13 -13.13 -0.25
CA ALA A 428 10.25 -12.33 0.23
C ALA A 428 11.34 -13.25 0.83
N ASP A 429 12.57 -12.76 0.88
CA ASP A 429 13.70 -13.45 1.48
C ASP A 429 13.68 -13.36 3.03
N ILE A 430 12.78 -14.16 3.62
CA ILE A 430 12.55 -14.18 5.07
C ILE A 430 13.75 -14.68 5.89
N GLU A 431 14.61 -15.51 5.29
CA GLU A 431 15.85 -15.99 5.93
C GLU A 431 16.83 -14.83 6.17
N ASN A 432 16.80 -13.82 5.29
CA ASN A 432 17.53 -12.57 5.45
C ASN A 432 16.69 -11.45 6.08
N ASN A 433 15.67 -11.81 6.88
CA ASN A 433 14.82 -10.91 7.64
C ASN A 433 14.09 -9.87 6.77
N LYS A 434 13.70 -10.23 5.54
CA LYS A 434 12.94 -9.37 4.64
C LYS A 434 11.44 -9.69 4.65
N VAL A 435 10.64 -8.65 4.42
CA VAL A 435 9.18 -8.70 4.37
C VAL A 435 8.67 -8.17 3.03
N VAL A 436 7.43 -8.51 2.68
CA VAL A 436 6.78 -7.96 1.49
C VAL A 436 6.39 -6.50 1.75
N THR A 437 6.75 -5.61 0.82
CA THR A 437 6.51 -4.16 0.86
C THR A 437 5.58 -3.66 -0.24
N GLY A 438 5.23 -4.52 -1.19
CA GLY A 438 4.31 -4.22 -2.28
C GLY A 438 4.08 -5.45 -3.16
N MET A 439 3.12 -5.36 -4.08
CA MET A 439 2.74 -6.48 -4.93
C MET A 439 2.09 -6.02 -6.25
N ARG A 440 2.20 -6.85 -7.29
CA ARG A 440 1.46 -6.72 -8.55
C ARG A 440 1.20 -8.06 -9.22
N LEU A 441 0.32 -8.04 -10.20
CA LEU A 441 0.27 -9.05 -11.25
C LEU A 441 1.15 -8.60 -12.42
N VAL A 442 1.82 -9.53 -13.07
CA VAL A 442 2.60 -9.27 -14.28
C VAL A 442 2.42 -10.41 -15.26
N LYS A 443 2.36 -10.09 -16.55
CA LYS A 443 2.32 -11.08 -17.62
C LYS A 443 3.72 -11.22 -18.23
N LEU A 444 4.31 -12.40 -18.11
CA LEU A 444 5.61 -12.72 -18.70
C LEU A 444 5.41 -13.87 -19.70
N GLY A 445 5.63 -13.58 -20.98
CA GLY A 445 5.22 -14.48 -22.06
C GLY A 445 3.70 -14.71 -22.02
N LYS A 446 3.29 -15.96 -21.86
CA LYS A 446 1.86 -16.36 -21.82
C LYS A 446 1.30 -16.50 -20.41
N VAL A 447 2.12 -16.33 -19.38
CA VAL A 447 1.77 -16.66 -17.99
C VAL A 447 1.63 -15.39 -17.15
N PHE A 448 0.55 -15.33 -16.38
CA PHE A 448 0.33 -14.34 -15.34
C PHE A 448 0.98 -14.79 -14.03
N HIS A 449 1.80 -13.93 -13.44
CA HIS A 449 2.52 -14.18 -12.21
C HIS A 449 2.17 -13.15 -11.15
N LEU A 450 2.13 -13.60 -9.89
CA LEU A 450 2.28 -12.70 -8.75
C LEU A 450 3.74 -12.26 -8.65
N GLN A 451 3.95 -10.97 -8.43
CA GLN A 451 5.27 -10.41 -8.16
C GLN A 451 5.20 -9.58 -6.90
N VAL A 452 6.16 -9.80 -6.00
CA VAL A 452 6.28 -9.06 -4.73
C VAL A 452 7.47 -8.11 -4.77
N TYR A 453 7.38 -7.08 -3.93
CA TYR A 453 8.49 -6.22 -3.57
C TYR A 453 8.90 -6.57 -2.15
N GLU A 454 10.19 -6.49 -1.84
CA GLU A 454 10.71 -6.83 -0.51
C GLU A 454 11.59 -5.73 0.09
N GLY A 455 11.70 -5.74 1.42
CA GLY A 455 12.54 -4.83 2.18
C GLY A 455 13.01 -5.44 3.49
N ALA A 456 14.19 -5.04 3.97
CA ALA A 456 14.72 -5.49 5.26
C ALA A 456 13.89 -4.93 6.41
N LEU A 457 13.38 -5.81 7.27
CA LEU A 457 12.67 -5.44 8.49
C LEU A 457 13.68 -5.06 9.57
N ALA A 458 13.49 -3.89 10.14
CA ALA A 458 14.24 -3.38 11.28
C ALA A 458 13.33 -3.27 12.51
N GLU A 459 13.89 -2.79 13.61
CA GLU A 459 13.19 -2.59 14.86
C GLU A 459 11.90 -1.76 14.69
N ARG A 460 10.90 -2.10 15.49
CA ARG A 460 9.61 -1.39 15.58
C ARG A 460 8.85 -1.26 14.26
N GLY A 461 9.03 -2.25 13.39
CA GLY A 461 8.30 -2.36 12.13
C GLY A 461 8.73 -1.34 11.08
N PHE A 462 9.91 -0.73 11.23
CA PHE A 462 10.54 0.03 10.16
C PHE A 462 11.03 -0.93 9.08
N VAL A 463 10.87 -0.55 7.81
CA VAL A 463 11.38 -1.33 6.68
C VAL A 463 12.31 -0.41 5.89
N GLU A 464 13.55 -0.81 5.64
CA GLU A 464 14.60 0.10 5.17
C GLU A 464 14.44 0.55 3.72
N SER A 465 13.94 -0.34 2.86
CA SER A 465 13.83 -0.12 1.42
C SER A 465 12.71 -0.97 0.83
N SER A 466 12.46 -0.81 -0.46
CA SER A 466 11.54 -1.66 -1.22
C SER A 466 12.15 -1.95 -2.57
N THR A 467 12.45 -3.21 -2.83
CA THR A 467 13.08 -3.66 -4.08
C THR A 467 12.23 -4.73 -4.74
N GLU A 468 12.14 -4.66 -6.07
CA GLU A 468 11.39 -5.63 -6.86
C GLU A 468 12.06 -7.02 -6.78
N VAL A 469 11.29 -8.05 -6.46
CA VAL A 469 11.76 -9.43 -6.52
C VAL A 469 11.58 -9.96 -7.94
N ALA A 470 12.65 -10.48 -8.53
CA ALA A 470 12.62 -11.02 -9.88
C ALA A 470 11.71 -12.27 -9.95
N VAL A 471 10.73 -12.25 -10.87
CA VAL A 471 9.85 -13.39 -11.11
C VAL A 471 10.62 -14.49 -11.83
N LYS A 472 10.52 -15.72 -11.32
CA LYS A 472 11.02 -16.93 -11.99
C LYS A 472 10.06 -17.35 -13.10
N ALA A 473 10.06 -16.58 -14.19
CA ALA A 473 9.22 -16.83 -15.36
C ALA A 473 9.51 -18.20 -15.98
N PHE A 474 8.48 -18.81 -16.57
CA PHE A 474 8.59 -20.11 -17.23
C PHE A 474 7.61 -20.20 -18.40
N ASP A 475 7.87 -21.12 -19.31
CA ASP A 475 6.97 -21.45 -20.42
C ASP A 475 6.17 -22.72 -20.06
N PRO A 476 4.82 -22.71 -20.15
CA PRO A 476 4.00 -23.90 -19.97
C PRO A 476 4.39 -25.11 -20.83
N ALA A 477 5.02 -24.89 -22.00
CA ALA A 477 5.46 -25.95 -22.90
C ALA A 477 6.83 -26.54 -22.56
N HIS A 478 7.58 -25.96 -21.60
CA HIS A 478 8.88 -26.48 -21.21
C HIS A 478 8.80 -27.77 -20.40
N VAL A 479 9.75 -28.67 -20.67
CA VAL A 479 9.90 -29.93 -19.93
C VAL A 479 10.13 -29.64 -18.44
N GLY A 480 9.38 -30.32 -17.57
CA GLY A 480 9.45 -30.17 -16.12
C GLY A 480 8.52 -29.09 -15.54
N VAL A 481 7.76 -28.38 -16.38
CA VAL A 481 6.66 -27.51 -15.95
C VAL A 481 5.35 -28.29 -16.04
N THR A 482 4.60 -28.37 -14.95
CA THR A 482 3.43 -29.25 -14.83
C THR A 482 2.15 -28.46 -14.53
N GLN A 483 1.09 -28.69 -15.31
CA GLN A 483 -0.23 -28.11 -15.05
C GLN A 483 -0.81 -28.62 -13.72
N GLY A 484 -1.45 -27.74 -12.95
CA GLY A 484 -1.97 -28.01 -11.61
C GLY A 484 -0.91 -27.96 -10.50
N VAL A 485 0.39 -27.90 -10.84
CA VAL A 485 1.49 -27.74 -9.89
C VAL A 485 2.19 -26.40 -10.08
N ASP A 486 2.65 -26.11 -11.29
CA ASP A 486 3.36 -24.86 -11.63
C ASP A 486 2.41 -23.79 -12.15
N TYR A 487 1.38 -24.18 -12.89
CA TYR A 487 0.43 -23.25 -13.51
C TYR A 487 -0.97 -23.87 -13.67
N HIS A 488 -1.95 -23.00 -13.86
CA HIS A 488 -3.30 -23.33 -14.26
C HIS A 488 -3.61 -22.75 -15.63
N THR A 489 -4.25 -23.53 -16.51
CA THR A 489 -4.79 -23.05 -17.79
C THR A 489 -6.25 -22.74 -17.60
N LEU A 490 -6.68 -21.50 -17.88
CA LEU A 490 -8.10 -21.20 -17.89
C LEU A 490 -8.80 -21.99 -18.99
N THR A 491 -9.93 -22.62 -18.65
CA THR A 491 -10.84 -23.30 -19.57
C THR A 491 -12.26 -22.82 -19.31
N TYR A 492 -13.22 -23.11 -20.19
CA TYR A 492 -14.63 -22.80 -20.02
C TYR A 492 -15.11 -23.21 -18.62
N GLU A 493 -14.79 -24.41 -18.15
CA GLU A 493 -15.25 -24.90 -16.85
C GLU A 493 -14.42 -24.36 -15.67
N ARG A 494 -13.20 -23.87 -15.91
CA ARG A 494 -12.22 -23.51 -14.87
C ARG A 494 -11.63 -22.13 -15.10
N ARG A 495 -12.52 -21.13 -15.14
CA ARG A 495 -12.23 -19.72 -15.42
C ARG A 495 -12.55 -18.76 -14.28
N ALA A 496 -12.87 -19.28 -13.09
CA ALA A 496 -13.19 -18.48 -11.93
C ALA A 496 -11.93 -18.08 -11.17
N ILE A 497 -11.92 -16.85 -10.64
CA ILE A 497 -10.92 -16.35 -9.71
C ILE A 497 -11.62 -15.74 -8.51
N ASP A 498 -11.10 -16.04 -7.34
CA ASP A 498 -11.63 -15.57 -6.08
C ASP A 498 -11.10 -14.19 -5.70
N LEU A 499 -12.01 -13.37 -5.20
CA LEU A 499 -11.79 -11.98 -4.84
C LEU A 499 -11.71 -11.87 -3.32
N ASP A 500 -10.64 -12.44 -2.77
CA ASP A 500 -10.39 -12.42 -1.34
C ASP A 500 -9.53 -11.23 -0.92
N GLU A 501 -9.89 -10.69 0.23
CA GLU A 501 -9.02 -9.84 1.05
C GLU A 501 -8.55 -10.65 2.26
N LEU A 502 -7.25 -10.93 2.35
CA LEU A 502 -6.67 -11.72 3.42
C LEU A 502 -5.76 -10.86 4.28
N ASP A 503 -5.83 -11.06 5.60
CA ASP A 503 -5.02 -10.35 6.57
C ASP A 503 -4.34 -11.34 7.51
N ALA A 504 -3.08 -11.07 7.82
CA ALA A 504 -2.33 -11.90 8.75
C ALA A 504 -2.87 -11.73 10.18
N PRO A 505 -2.82 -12.79 11.01
CA PRO A 505 -3.18 -12.68 12.41
C PRO A 505 -2.26 -11.70 13.16
N ALA A 506 -2.72 -11.21 14.30
CA ALA A 506 -1.94 -10.29 15.13
C ALA A 506 -0.53 -10.84 15.42
N GLY A 507 0.48 -9.98 15.34
CA GLY A 507 1.89 -10.36 15.53
C GLY A 507 2.55 -11.02 14.31
N HIS A 508 1.89 -11.02 13.15
CA HIS A 508 2.46 -11.51 11.90
C HIS A 508 2.54 -10.40 10.85
N VAL A 509 3.35 -10.64 9.82
CA VAL A 509 3.56 -9.76 8.66
C VAL A 509 3.49 -10.56 7.37
N LEU A 510 3.16 -9.87 6.29
CA LEU A 510 3.10 -10.45 4.95
C LEU A 510 4.51 -10.77 4.44
N THR A 511 4.73 -12.02 4.04
CA THR A 511 6.02 -12.50 3.53
C THR A 511 5.93 -13.22 2.19
N GLY A 512 4.72 -13.37 1.65
CA GLY A 512 4.54 -13.90 0.31
C GLY A 512 3.08 -14.04 -0.09
N ALA A 513 2.85 -14.46 -1.33
CA ALA A 513 1.55 -14.76 -1.88
C ALA A 513 1.65 -15.84 -2.96
N ARG A 514 0.55 -16.56 -3.21
CA ARG A 514 0.45 -17.52 -4.32
C ARG A 514 -1.00 -17.69 -4.75
N PHE A 515 -1.19 -18.28 -5.93
CA PHE A 515 -2.46 -18.86 -6.32
C PHE A 515 -2.46 -20.37 -6.07
N ARG A 516 -3.61 -20.90 -5.69
CA ARG A 516 -3.87 -22.35 -5.59
C ARG A 516 -5.19 -22.67 -6.26
N MET A 517 -5.30 -23.86 -6.85
CA MET A 517 -6.59 -24.36 -7.33
C MET A 517 -7.36 -25.04 -6.20
N ILE A 518 -8.61 -24.64 -5.99
CA ILE A 518 -9.60 -25.43 -5.24
C ILE A 518 -10.84 -25.54 -6.14
N GLY A 519 -11.20 -26.77 -6.49
CA GLY A 519 -12.22 -27.01 -7.50
C GLY A 519 -11.90 -26.33 -8.84
N ALA A 520 -12.82 -25.47 -9.30
CA ALA A 520 -12.73 -24.73 -10.56
C ALA A 520 -12.18 -23.30 -10.41
N HIS A 521 -11.81 -22.89 -9.19
CA HIS A 521 -11.45 -21.52 -8.86
C HIS A 521 -9.94 -21.36 -8.62
N LEU A 522 -9.39 -20.24 -9.07
CA LEU A 522 -8.10 -19.72 -8.62
C LEU A 522 -8.29 -19.02 -7.28
N HIS A 523 -7.84 -19.65 -6.21
CA HIS A 523 -7.83 -19.10 -4.85
C HIS A 523 -6.55 -18.32 -4.61
N PHE A 524 -6.68 -17.13 -4.04
CA PHE A 524 -5.55 -16.32 -3.60
C PHE A 524 -5.16 -16.67 -2.17
N GLU A 525 -3.86 -16.87 -1.91
CA GLU A 525 -3.34 -17.16 -0.57
C GLU A 525 -2.20 -16.20 -0.24
N ILE A 526 -2.11 -15.81 1.04
CA ILE A 526 -0.97 -15.03 1.56
C ILE A 526 -0.14 -15.88 2.52
N ARG A 527 1.16 -15.60 2.57
CA ARG A 527 2.05 -16.16 3.58
C ARG A 527 2.25 -15.14 4.70
N ALA A 528 1.95 -15.57 5.92
CA ALA A 528 2.11 -14.79 7.12
C ALA A 528 3.24 -15.37 7.99
N THR A 529 4.17 -14.52 8.42
CA THR A 529 5.28 -14.92 9.29
C THR A 529 5.21 -14.15 10.61
N PRO A 530 5.29 -14.81 11.78
CA PRO A 530 5.37 -14.11 13.05
C PRO A 530 6.64 -13.26 13.15
N PHE A 531 6.54 -12.14 13.85
CA PHE A 531 7.70 -11.29 14.11
C PHE A 531 7.64 -10.65 15.49
N ASN A 532 8.81 -10.29 16.02
CA ASN A 532 8.90 -9.45 17.20
C ASN A 532 8.92 -7.99 16.77
N TYR A 533 7.88 -7.23 17.14
CA TYR A 533 7.78 -5.82 16.78
C TYR A 533 8.96 -5.01 17.30
N THR A 534 9.33 -5.17 18.58
CA THR A 534 10.41 -4.39 19.18
C THR A 534 11.75 -4.61 18.49
N THR A 535 12.12 -5.87 18.22
CA THR A 535 13.44 -6.21 17.66
C THR A 535 13.46 -6.27 16.13
N GLY A 536 12.30 -6.27 15.47
CA GLY A 536 12.21 -6.41 14.02
C GLY A 536 12.60 -7.79 13.48
N LYS A 537 12.63 -8.83 14.32
CA LYS A 537 13.06 -10.18 13.93
C LYS A 537 11.88 -11.07 13.54
N LEU A 538 11.96 -11.67 12.35
CA LEU A 538 11.05 -12.70 11.86
C LEU A 538 11.33 -14.06 12.53
N ALA A 539 10.30 -14.92 12.54
CA ALA A 539 10.41 -16.34 12.89
C ALA A 539 10.02 -17.20 11.68
N PRO A 540 10.93 -17.39 10.68
CA PRO A 540 10.63 -18.07 9.41
C PRO A 540 10.03 -19.46 9.57
N GLU A 541 10.49 -20.21 10.57
CA GLU A 541 10.08 -21.59 10.87
C GLU A 541 8.62 -21.72 11.31
N LYS A 542 7.99 -20.60 11.67
CA LYS A 542 6.57 -20.52 12.09
C LYS A 542 5.68 -19.87 11.05
N SER A 543 6.17 -19.74 9.81
CA SER A 543 5.37 -19.18 8.71
C SER A 543 4.18 -20.07 8.38
N GLN A 544 3.06 -19.46 8.03
CA GLN A 544 1.82 -20.15 7.66
C GLN A 544 1.17 -19.51 6.43
N TRP A 545 0.48 -20.33 5.64
CA TRP A 545 -0.39 -19.88 4.57
C TRP A 545 -1.78 -19.57 5.12
N ILE A 546 -2.30 -18.41 4.78
CA ILE A 546 -3.65 -17.95 5.11
C ILE A 546 -4.45 -17.96 3.81
N SER A 547 -5.63 -18.57 3.86
CA SER A 547 -6.55 -18.71 2.73
C SER A 547 -8.01 -18.57 3.19
N ASN A 548 -8.88 -18.25 2.24
CA ASN A 548 -10.32 -18.44 2.39
C ASN A 548 -10.72 -19.70 1.59
N ASP A 549 -11.08 -20.76 2.30
CA ASP A 549 -11.38 -22.06 1.70
C ASP A 549 -12.90 -22.25 1.44
N ASN A 550 -13.69 -21.17 1.49
CA ASN A 550 -15.09 -21.22 1.09
C ASN A 550 -15.21 -21.69 -0.38
N THR A 551 -16.09 -22.65 -0.60
CA THR A 551 -16.38 -23.26 -1.91
C THR A 551 -17.90 -23.33 -2.11
N GLU A 552 -18.36 -23.71 -3.30
CA GLU A 552 -19.80 -23.90 -3.59
C GLU A 552 -20.47 -24.91 -2.65
N GLY A 553 -19.72 -25.89 -2.12
CA GLY A 553 -20.21 -26.89 -1.17
C GLY A 553 -20.10 -26.48 0.31
N SER A 554 -19.61 -25.27 0.60
CA SER A 554 -19.47 -24.76 1.98
C SER A 554 -20.80 -24.27 2.54
N HIS A 555 -20.90 -24.16 3.86
CA HIS A 555 -22.12 -23.64 4.53
C HIS A 555 -22.48 -22.22 4.09
N MET A 556 -21.46 -21.41 3.75
CA MET A 556 -21.60 -20.07 3.18
C MET A 556 -20.80 -20.03 1.87
N PRO A 557 -21.43 -20.32 0.72
CA PRO A 557 -20.75 -20.30 -0.56
C PRO A 557 -20.47 -18.86 -1.02
N ARG A 558 -19.38 -18.69 -1.76
CA ARG A 558 -18.97 -17.41 -2.35
C ARG A 558 -20.04 -16.87 -3.28
N THR A 559 -20.14 -15.54 -3.38
CA THR A 559 -21.09 -14.89 -4.30
C THR A 559 -20.42 -14.49 -5.61
N LYS A 560 -21.08 -14.77 -6.73
CA LYS A 560 -20.58 -14.41 -8.08
C LYS A 560 -20.81 -12.94 -8.38
N ILE A 561 -19.78 -12.25 -8.86
CA ILE A 561 -19.92 -10.93 -9.50
C ILE A 561 -20.43 -11.14 -10.92
N GLN A 562 -21.63 -10.64 -11.19
CA GLN A 562 -22.22 -10.70 -12.52
C GLN A 562 -21.80 -9.49 -13.37
N LEU A 563 -21.12 -9.77 -14.48
CA LEU A 563 -20.85 -8.77 -15.50
C LEU A 563 -22.09 -8.58 -16.38
N TYR A 564 -22.58 -7.33 -16.51
CA TYR A 564 -23.76 -7.00 -17.29
C TYR A 564 -23.38 -6.23 -18.55
N LYS A 565 -23.54 -6.88 -19.71
CA LYS A 565 -23.10 -6.39 -21.03
C LYS A 565 -21.64 -5.90 -21.02
N PRO A 566 -20.66 -6.74 -20.66
CA PRO A 566 -19.29 -6.27 -20.49
C PRO A 566 -18.65 -5.90 -21.83
N ASP A 567 -18.26 -4.64 -22.02
CA ASP A 567 -17.41 -4.21 -23.14
C ASP A 567 -15.94 -4.08 -22.69
N ILE A 568 -15.03 -3.79 -23.61
CA ILE A 568 -13.61 -3.54 -23.35
C ILE A 568 -13.46 -2.37 -22.35
N PRO A 569 -12.83 -2.60 -21.18
CA PRO A 569 -12.81 -1.62 -20.10
C PRO A 569 -12.02 -0.35 -20.44
N THR A 570 -11.05 -0.42 -21.37
CA THR A 570 -10.25 0.73 -21.82
C THR A 570 -10.99 1.69 -22.74
N ARG A 571 -12.20 1.34 -23.21
CA ARG A 571 -13.05 2.22 -24.03
C ARG A 571 -13.84 3.23 -23.19
N GLN A 572 -14.00 2.98 -21.88
CA GLN A 572 -14.69 3.92 -20.99
C GLN A 572 -13.80 5.10 -20.62
N GLN A 573 -14.37 6.30 -20.62
CA GLN A 573 -13.69 7.54 -20.24
C GLN A 573 -13.87 7.90 -18.76
N THR A 574 -14.70 7.14 -18.03
CA THR A 574 -14.99 7.36 -16.61
C THR A 574 -14.19 6.41 -15.74
N HIS A 575 -13.76 6.90 -14.57
CA HIS A 575 -13.09 6.11 -13.55
C HIS A 575 -13.94 4.91 -13.10
N LEU A 576 -13.30 3.76 -12.94
CA LEU A 576 -13.92 2.52 -12.49
C LEU A 576 -13.68 2.34 -11.00
N HIS A 577 -14.77 2.27 -10.23
CA HIS A 577 -14.69 2.01 -8.79
C HIS A 577 -14.59 0.52 -8.49
N ILE A 578 -13.96 0.19 -7.35
CA ILE A 578 -13.95 -1.18 -6.82
C ILE A 578 -15.39 -1.55 -6.46
N ASN A 579 -15.90 -2.61 -7.07
CA ASN A 579 -17.27 -3.11 -6.82
C ASN A 579 -17.28 -4.51 -6.18
N SER A 580 -16.12 -5.15 -6.05
CA SER A 580 -15.95 -6.43 -5.38
C SER A 580 -15.80 -6.30 -3.86
N GLN A 581 -16.31 -7.28 -3.13
CA GLN A 581 -16.11 -7.48 -1.69
C GLN A 581 -15.35 -8.78 -1.43
N HIS A 582 -14.90 -8.97 -0.18
CA HIS A 582 -14.34 -10.25 0.28
C HIS A 582 -15.38 -11.37 0.12
N ASP A 583 -14.93 -12.61 -0.09
CA ASP A 583 -15.79 -13.80 -0.26
C ASP A 583 -16.68 -13.75 -1.53
N GLN A 584 -16.18 -13.08 -2.56
CA GLN A 584 -16.77 -13.08 -3.90
C GLN A 584 -15.86 -13.77 -4.90
N TYR A 585 -16.38 -14.07 -6.09
CA TYR A 585 -15.60 -14.56 -7.21
C TYR A 585 -16.11 -13.96 -8.51
N ILE A 586 -15.27 -13.98 -9.54
CA ILE A 586 -15.63 -13.59 -10.90
C ILE A 586 -15.08 -14.61 -11.89
N GLU A 587 -15.79 -14.78 -12.99
CA GLU A 587 -15.35 -15.62 -14.10
C GLU A 587 -14.81 -14.76 -15.23
N PHE A 588 -13.66 -15.16 -15.77
CA PHE A 588 -13.25 -14.67 -17.08
C PHE A 588 -14.28 -15.12 -18.11
N THR A 589 -14.74 -14.19 -18.94
CA THR A 589 -15.76 -14.46 -19.97
C THR A 589 -15.49 -13.60 -21.21
N HIS A 590 -16.29 -13.78 -22.24
CA HIS A 590 -16.20 -12.98 -23.45
C HIS A 590 -16.82 -11.58 -23.25
N SER A 591 -16.37 -10.61 -24.04
CA SER A 591 -17.04 -9.32 -24.19
C SER A 591 -18.45 -9.51 -24.79
N ASP A 592 -19.32 -8.52 -24.62
CA ASP A 592 -20.69 -8.55 -25.11
C ASP A 592 -20.75 -8.75 -26.64
N PHE A 593 -21.72 -9.55 -27.10
CA PHE A 593 -21.89 -9.85 -28.52
C PHE A 593 -22.19 -8.60 -29.33
N ASP A 594 -23.10 -7.74 -28.87
CA ASP A 594 -23.50 -6.55 -29.61
C ASP A 594 -22.41 -5.48 -29.53
N ALA A 595 -21.72 -5.34 -28.38
CA ALA A 595 -20.68 -4.32 -28.21
C ALA A 595 -19.35 -4.65 -28.91
N ASP A 596 -18.97 -5.92 -28.97
CA ASP A 596 -17.61 -6.33 -29.36
C ASP A 596 -17.53 -7.69 -30.09
N ALA A 597 -18.66 -8.26 -30.51
CA ALA A 597 -18.73 -9.58 -31.16
C ALA A 597 -18.03 -10.70 -30.36
N ALA A 598 -18.01 -10.59 -29.02
CA ALA A 598 -17.30 -11.50 -28.12
C ALA A 598 -15.82 -11.70 -28.46
N GLN A 599 -15.12 -10.68 -28.96
CA GLN A 599 -13.75 -10.86 -29.46
C GLN A 599 -12.67 -10.71 -28.37
N SER A 600 -13.00 -10.14 -27.22
CA SER A 600 -12.09 -9.93 -26.10
C SER A 600 -12.50 -10.77 -24.88
N THR A 601 -11.52 -11.20 -24.07
CA THR A 601 -11.79 -11.84 -22.78
C THR A 601 -11.68 -10.81 -21.67
N VAL A 602 -12.69 -10.76 -20.81
CA VAL A 602 -12.85 -9.82 -19.70
C VAL A 602 -13.05 -10.58 -18.39
N PRO A 603 -12.67 -10.04 -17.21
CA PRO A 603 -12.02 -8.74 -17.00
C PRO A 603 -10.57 -8.69 -17.53
N PHE A 604 -10.05 -7.48 -17.74
CA PHE A 604 -8.61 -7.28 -17.97
C PHE A 604 -7.85 -7.33 -16.64
N ILE A 605 -6.52 -7.37 -16.67
CA ILE A 605 -5.68 -7.45 -15.47
C ILE A 605 -4.87 -6.17 -15.35
N ASP A 606 -5.04 -5.44 -14.24
CA ASP A 606 -4.18 -4.31 -13.87
C ASP A 606 -2.82 -4.85 -13.42
N ILE A 607 -1.77 -4.45 -14.13
CA ILE A 607 -0.39 -4.89 -13.88
C ILE A 607 0.46 -3.81 -13.20
N GLN A 608 -0.16 -2.72 -12.76
CA GLN A 608 0.56 -1.64 -12.08
C GLN A 608 1.05 -2.08 -10.68
N PRO A 609 2.25 -1.63 -10.26
CA PRO A 609 2.81 -1.96 -8.96
C PRO A 609 2.10 -1.26 -7.81
N VAL A 610 1.54 -2.01 -6.86
CA VAL A 610 0.98 -1.46 -5.63
C VAL A 610 2.08 -1.45 -4.57
N VAL A 611 2.71 -0.28 -4.41
CA VAL A 611 3.82 -0.06 -3.48
C VAL A 611 3.58 1.28 -2.79
N PRO A 612 3.46 1.32 -1.45
CA PRO A 612 3.20 2.56 -0.72
C PRO A 612 4.27 3.64 -0.93
N THR A 613 3.89 4.92 -0.94
CA THR A 613 4.73 6.07 -1.34
C THR A 613 6.03 6.20 -0.57
N LYS A 614 6.09 5.71 0.68
CA LYS A 614 7.36 5.69 1.43
C LYS A 614 8.48 5.01 0.62
N ALA A 615 8.14 3.98 -0.15
CA ALA A 615 9.07 3.17 -0.93
C ALA A 615 9.70 3.84 -2.16
N LEU A 616 9.10 4.90 -2.71
CA LEU A 616 9.57 5.49 -3.98
C LEU A 616 10.49 6.71 -3.80
N ASN A 617 10.34 7.50 -2.73
CA ASN A 617 11.03 8.79 -2.59
C ASN A 617 11.65 9.06 -1.20
N THR A 618 11.53 8.13 -0.24
CA THR A 618 12.13 8.26 1.10
C THR A 618 12.86 6.98 1.49
N LYS A 619 13.88 7.10 2.36
CA LYS A 619 14.48 5.93 3.02
C LYS A 619 13.40 5.28 3.91
N GLY A 620 12.70 4.28 3.40
CA GLY A 620 11.83 3.40 4.16
C GLY A 620 10.58 2.91 3.41
N ALA A 621 10.05 1.74 3.72
CA ALA A 621 8.81 1.20 3.15
C ALA A 621 7.76 0.96 4.24
N SER A 622 6.50 0.71 3.84
CA SER A 622 5.44 0.36 4.79
C SER A 622 5.45 -1.12 5.12
N LEU A 623 5.26 -1.45 6.40
CA LEU A 623 5.01 -2.83 6.82
C LEU A 623 3.61 -3.25 6.38
N LEU A 624 3.50 -4.43 5.77
CA LEU A 624 2.23 -4.99 5.30
C LEU A 624 1.84 -6.19 6.15
N SER A 625 0.54 -6.34 6.40
CA SER A 625 -0.03 -7.51 7.09
C SER A 625 -0.87 -8.38 6.16
N GLY A 626 -1.36 -7.84 5.05
CA GLY A 626 -2.29 -8.57 4.20
C GLY A 626 -2.26 -8.13 2.76
N ALA A 627 -2.97 -8.88 1.92
CA ALA A 627 -3.17 -8.56 0.52
C ALA A 627 -4.45 -9.22 -0.01
N GLY A 628 -4.86 -8.82 -1.20
CA GLY A 628 -6.03 -9.39 -1.85
C GLY A 628 -6.12 -9.09 -3.33
N ILE A 629 -7.09 -9.72 -3.97
CA ILE A 629 -7.49 -9.46 -5.35
C ILE A 629 -8.83 -8.73 -5.34
N TYR A 630 -8.99 -7.73 -6.20
CA TYR A 630 -10.26 -7.04 -6.39
C TYR A 630 -10.65 -7.00 -7.86
N HIS A 631 -11.93 -6.76 -8.07
CA HIS A 631 -12.46 -6.32 -9.33
C HIS A 631 -12.95 -4.87 -9.20
N ARG A 632 -12.56 -4.02 -10.15
CA ARG A 632 -13.16 -2.69 -10.37
C ARG A 632 -13.87 -2.68 -11.71
N GLY A 633 -15.08 -2.14 -11.76
CA GLY A 633 -15.88 -2.19 -12.96
C GLY A 633 -17.25 -1.55 -12.81
N GLY A 634 -18.03 -1.59 -13.87
CA GLY A 634 -19.36 -0.99 -13.93
C GLY A 634 -20.19 -1.61 -15.05
N ARG A 635 -21.46 -1.22 -15.12
CA ARG A 635 -22.35 -1.67 -16.19
C ARG A 635 -21.80 -1.25 -17.55
N GLY A 636 -21.81 -2.15 -18.53
CA GLY A 636 -21.25 -1.86 -19.85
C GLY A 636 -19.72 -2.00 -19.93
N SER A 637 -19.05 -2.48 -18.88
CA SER A 637 -17.60 -2.67 -18.84
C SER A 637 -17.25 -4.02 -18.23
N GLY A 638 -16.27 -4.69 -18.85
CA GLY A 638 -15.68 -5.91 -18.34
C GLY A 638 -14.80 -5.71 -17.10
N GLY A 639 -14.39 -4.47 -16.81
CA GLY A 639 -13.60 -4.12 -15.63
C GLY A 639 -12.16 -4.64 -15.63
N PHE A 640 -11.48 -4.41 -14.51
CA PHE A 640 -10.11 -4.84 -14.23
C PHE A 640 -10.03 -5.66 -12.95
N LEU A 641 -9.23 -6.72 -12.99
CA LEU A 641 -8.71 -7.40 -11.82
C LEU A 641 -7.40 -6.75 -11.39
N GLY A 642 -7.30 -6.40 -10.11
CA GLY A 642 -6.12 -5.77 -9.55
C GLY A 642 -5.73 -6.36 -8.21
N VAL A 643 -4.50 -6.06 -7.80
CA VAL A 643 -3.99 -6.37 -6.47
C VAL A 643 -4.30 -5.23 -5.52
N LYS A 644 -4.71 -5.54 -4.29
CA LYS A 644 -4.70 -4.60 -3.17
C LYS A 644 -3.82 -5.13 -2.04
N ILE A 645 -3.25 -4.24 -1.24
CA ILE A 645 -2.46 -4.58 -0.07
C ILE A 645 -3.08 -3.97 1.20
N LEU A 646 -2.80 -4.57 2.35
CA LEU A 646 -3.23 -4.08 3.66
C LEU A 646 -1.99 -3.69 4.47
N THR A 647 -1.94 -2.45 4.91
CA THR A 647 -0.89 -1.98 5.82
C THR A 647 -1.04 -2.63 7.19
N TYR A 648 0.09 -2.81 7.88
CA TYR A 648 0.11 -3.34 9.23
C TYR A 648 -0.70 -2.46 10.21
N ASP A 649 -1.39 -3.10 11.16
CA ASP A 649 -2.16 -2.41 12.20
C ASP A 649 -1.24 -1.95 13.35
N TYR A 650 -0.96 -0.65 13.38
CA TYR A 650 -0.13 -0.02 14.42
C TYR A 650 -0.91 0.39 15.67
N SER A 651 -2.24 0.19 15.72
CA SER A 651 -3.09 0.65 16.84
C SER A 651 -2.61 0.15 18.21
N LYS A 652 -2.07 -1.07 18.26
CA LYS A 652 -1.57 -1.71 19.49
C LYS A 652 -0.21 -1.17 19.95
N HIS A 653 0.49 -0.45 19.09
CA HIS A 653 1.82 0.12 19.36
C HIS A 653 1.75 1.60 19.74
N VAL A 654 0.58 2.23 19.61
CA VAL A 654 0.34 3.59 20.11
C VAL A 654 0.20 3.58 21.63
N LYS A 655 1.17 4.16 22.33
CA LYS A 655 1.20 4.29 23.80
C LYS A 655 1.69 5.67 24.20
N ALA A 656 1.36 6.11 25.41
CA ALA A 656 2.05 7.22 26.05
C ALA A 656 2.88 6.64 27.21
N GLU A 657 4.19 6.84 27.17
CA GLU A 657 5.08 6.55 28.29
C GLU A 657 5.53 7.89 28.88
N PRO A 658 4.78 8.46 29.84
CA PRO A 658 5.22 9.68 30.49
C PRO A 658 6.44 9.41 31.38
N PRO A 659 7.31 10.42 31.60
CA PRO A 659 8.39 10.32 32.56
C PRO A 659 7.87 9.94 33.96
N PRO A 660 8.65 9.18 34.76
CA PRO A 660 8.23 8.77 36.10
C PRO A 660 7.87 9.96 37.00
N THR A 661 6.93 9.74 37.92
CA THR A 661 6.20 10.80 38.63
C THR A 661 6.93 11.43 39.82
N GLU A 662 8.06 10.90 40.29
CA GLU A 662 8.65 11.36 41.56
C GLU A 662 10.11 11.78 41.45
N PHE A 663 10.40 12.96 42.01
CA PHE A 663 11.69 13.25 42.61
C PHE A 663 11.75 12.42 43.89
N VAL A 664 12.52 11.35 43.92
CA VAL A 664 12.80 10.67 45.18
C VAL A 664 13.72 11.59 45.98
N ASP A 665 13.15 12.42 46.84
CA ASP A 665 13.89 13.04 47.92
C ASP A 665 14.31 11.90 48.86
N GLU A 666 15.55 11.41 48.73
CA GLU A 666 16.18 10.47 49.68
C GLU A 666 16.39 11.08 51.09
N ALA A 667 15.66 12.13 51.48
CA ALA A 667 15.80 12.82 52.75
C ALA A 667 14.67 12.54 53.77
N GLU A 668 13.59 11.83 53.40
CA GLU A 668 12.45 11.60 54.33
C GLU A 668 12.07 10.12 54.53
N THR A 669 12.99 9.17 54.37
CA THR A 669 12.78 7.79 54.86
C THR A 669 13.61 7.50 56.10
N THR A 670 13.38 8.25 57.17
CA THR A 670 13.67 7.81 58.54
C THR A 670 12.51 8.15 59.46
N GLU A 671 11.34 7.58 59.20
CA GLU A 671 10.34 7.42 60.26
C GLU A 671 10.18 5.94 60.60
N PHE A 672 10.54 5.67 61.85
CA PHE A 672 10.41 4.43 62.58
C PHE A 672 9.06 3.73 62.35
N VAL A 673 9.11 2.47 61.90
CA VAL A 673 8.02 1.52 62.15
C VAL A 673 8.27 0.88 63.52
N PRO A 674 7.37 1.03 64.52
CA PRO A 674 7.54 0.31 65.76
C PRO A 674 7.17 -1.16 65.51
N VAL A 675 8.09 -2.05 65.89
CA VAL A 675 7.81 -3.48 66.02
C VAL A 675 6.89 -3.64 67.22
N ILE A 676 5.67 -4.13 67.01
CA ILE A 676 4.82 -4.67 68.06
C ILE A 676 4.71 -6.18 67.82
N ASN A 677 5.01 -6.92 68.89
CA ASN A 677 5.05 -8.38 69.01
C ASN A 677 3.80 -9.10 68.49
#